data_AF-A0A7V5BQW6-F1
#
_entry.id   AF-A0A7V5BQW6-F1
#
_cell.length_a   1.000
_cell.length_b   1.000
_cell.length_c   1.000
_cell.angle_alpha   90.00
_cell.angle_beta   90.00
_cell.angle_gamma   90.00
#
_symmetry.space_group_name_H-M   'P 1'
#
loop_
_entity.id
_entity.type
_entity.pdbx_description
1 polymer ?
#
loop_
_entity_poly.entity_id
_entity_poly.type
_entity_poly.pdbx_seq_one_letter_code
_entity_poly.pdbx_strand_id
1 'polypeptide(L)'
;MKTKHILILILVTLLAWTLASCGGQQAEAPAAPAEATVAEAPTATPVPPTPTPKPPTPTPVPPTPTPEPPTPTPVPPTPTPEPENLVLTAAQAYYSGGLKFIKAEDLYANLNDGDPDNDPFIISVRAPEDYAKGHIPGAINVSIKQLFDPDFLATLPEDKEIVVVCYTGQTASWATAALNMAGYDAYTLLFGMSSWTNDPEVFVKRFNPEKHANDFPVEKETNPWPEETYDLPDPAGDTPADAAYAVLKDGPRYIQAPALYENLNDGDPDNDPIIISVRAKEDYEKGHIPGAVWASPKELFTEEMLSKLDPDREIVVVCYTGQAASHVAVGLNELGYDAKVLLFGMSSWTTDPEVFVKRFNPEKHAHDYPVEKGAAAMGGENPILPAVQEAMSDGLDFVKAEDLYANLNDGDPDNDPFILSVRAPEDYAKGHIKGAVNVSVTKLFDPDFLATLPEDKEIVVVCYTGQTASQAASALEIAGYDAKVLLFGMSSWTTDPEVFVKRFNPEKHAHDYPTTTEPGTWGDETYDLPEPPASDPVAAAAAWLGDGPNYIKADALYENLNDGDPDNDPLIISVRAKEDYEKGHIPGAVWASPKELFTEEMLRKIDPDRPIVTVCYTGQAAGWVAAALNDLGYDASALLFGMSSWTNNPEVFVKRFNPEKHAHDYPVEK
;
A
#
# COMPACT_ATOMS: atom_id res chain seq x y z
N MET A 1 12.84 -42.86 34.00
CA MET A 1 14.17 -42.65 34.63
C MET A 1 14.18 -41.28 35.29
N LYS A 2 14.74 -41.11 36.50
CA LYS A 2 16.10 -40.58 36.77
C LYS A 2 16.44 -39.31 35.93
N THR A 3 16.54 -38.11 36.51
CA THR A 3 17.64 -37.58 37.39
C THR A 3 18.81 -37.04 36.56
N LYS A 4 19.40 -35.83 36.76
CA LYS A 4 19.14 -34.66 37.63
C LYS A 4 20.13 -33.51 37.26
N HIS A 5 19.76 -32.24 37.49
CA HIS A 5 20.66 -31.12 37.87
C HIS A 5 21.69 -30.64 36.80
N ILE A 6 22.43 -29.52 36.94
CA ILE A 6 22.84 -28.68 38.10
C ILE A 6 22.90 -27.17 37.65
N LEU A 7 22.34 -26.20 38.40
CA LEU A 7 22.96 -25.35 39.45
C LEU A 7 23.95 -24.30 38.88
N ILE A 8 23.83 -22.98 39.13
CA ILE A 8 24.13 -22.20 40.37
C ILE A 8 23.47 -20.80 40.21
N LEU A 9 22.63 -20.29 41.14
CA LEU A 9 22.89 -19.28 42.21
C LEU A 9 23.43 -17.91 41.68
N ILE A 10 23.12 -16.71 42.17
CA ILE A 10 22.68 -16.13 43.49
C ILE A 10 22.16 -14.68 43.17
N LEU A 11 21.35 -13.91 43.94
CA LEU A 11 20.35 -14.11 45.01
C LEU A 11 19.71 -12.73 45.36
N VAL A 12 18.40 -12.66 45.70
CA VAL A 12 17.78 -11.92 46.85
C VAL A 12 18.05 -10.40 47.06
N THR A 13 17.07 -9.52 47.35
CA THR A 13 15.97 -9.57 48.37
C THR A 13 14.56 -9.23 47.81
N LEU A 14 13.45 -9.89 48.19
CA LEU A 14 12.71 -9.94 49.49
C LEU A 14 12.03 -8.60 49.87
N LEU A 15 10.80 -8.50 50.40
CA LEU A 15 9.66 -9.43 50.75
C LEU A 15 8.35 -8.54 50.79
N ALA A 16 7.05 -8.91 50.81
CA ALA A 16 6.21 -10.00 51.37
C ALA A 16 4.94 -10.21 50.48
N TRP A 17 4.00 -11.18 50.62
CA TRP A 17 3.48 -12.09 51.67
C TRP A 17 2.43 -11.48 52.63
N THR A 18 1.21 -12.03 52.88
CA THR A 18 0.59 -13.34 52.51
C THR A 18 -0.96 -13.35 52.59
N LEU A 19 -1.70 -13.99 51.66
CA LEU A 19 -2.35 -15.34 51.68
C LEU A 19 -3.47 -15.67 52.71
N ALA A 20 -4.67 -15.94 52.17
CA ALA A 20 -5.51 -17.15 52.25
C ALA A 20 -5.75 -17.99 53.54
N SER A 21 -6.98 -18.52 53.67
CA SER A 21 -7.23 -19.96 53.92
C SER A 21 -8.65 -20.38 53.46
N CYS A 22 -8.93 -21.69 53.40
CA CYS A 22 -10.24 -22.26 53.02
C CYS A 22 -10.79 -23.22 54.10
N GLY A 23 -12.12 -23.33 54.17
CA GLY A 23 -12.85 -24.52 54.66
C GLY A 23 -13.04 -24.66 56.18
N GLY A 24 -13.98 -25.54 56.61
CA GLY A 24 -14.00 -26.04 58.01
C GLY A 24 -15.32 -25.99 58.82
N GLN A 25 -16.48 -26.10 58.18
CA GLN A 25 -17.70 -26.80 58.65
C GLN A 25 -17.94 -27.10 60.18
N GLN A 26 -19.12 -26.66 60.68
CA GLN A 26 -19.95 -27.21 61.78
C GLN A 26 -19.59 -27.06 63.29
N ALA A 27 -20.42 -26.23 63.95
CA ALA A 27 -21.42 -26.64 64.97
C ALA A 27 -21.16 -26.55 66.51
N GLU A 28 -22.27 -26.19 67.18
CA GLU A 28 -22.63 -26.26 68.62
C GLU A 28 -21.96 -25.34 69.67
N ALA A 29 -22.71 -25.15 70.76
CA ALA A 29 -22.48 -24.22 71.89
C ALA A 29 -22.30 -25.05 73.20
N PRO A 30 -22.36 -24.55 74.48
CA PRO A 30 -23.08 -23.37 74.99
C PRO A 30 -22.43 -22.56 76.16
N ALA A 31 -23.23 -21.62 76.69
CA ALA A 31 -23.25 -21.07 78.06
C ALA A 31 -22.25 -19.95 78.48
N ALA A 32 -22.76 -19.08 79.37
CA ALA A 32 -22.07 -17.96 80.05
C ALA A 32 -21.98 -18.24 81.58
N PRO A 33 -21.39 -17.36 82.44
CA PRO A 33 -22.15 -16.20 82.97
C PRO A 33 -21.34 -14.96 83.45
N ALA A 34 -22.05 -13.86 83.79
CA ALA A 34 -21.79 -12.88 84.88
C ALA A 34 -20.48 -12.00 84.88
N GLU A 35 -20.38 -10.81 85.49
CA GLU A 35 -21.33 -9.81 86.06
C GLU A 35 -20.60 -8.45 86.34
N ALA A 36 -21.34 -7.31 86.34
CA ALA A 36 -21.25 -6.15 87.28
C ALA A 36 -19.92 -5.33 87.49
N THR A 37 -19.86 -4.04 87.90
CA THR A 37 -20.78 -2.88 88.16
C THR A 37 -19.95 -1.57 88.36
N VAL A 38 -20.61 -0.46 88.80
CA VAL A 38 -20.14 0.86 89.34
C VAL A 38 -20.38 2.03 88.34
N ALA A 39 -21.26 3.04 88.53
CA ALA A 39 -21.86 3.82 89.65
C ALA A 39 -21.02 5.06 90.11
N GLU A 40 -21.56 6.24 90.47
CA GLU A 40 -22.96 6.76 90.49
C GLU A 40 -23.12 8.09 89.67
N ALA A 41 -23.67 9.29 90.00
CA ALA A 41 -24.24 9.95 91.21
C ALA A 41 -25.37 11.01 90.82
N PRO A 42 -25.74 12.11 91.55
CA PRO A 42 -27.16 12.28 91.92
C PRO A 42 -27.90 13.66 91.74
N THR A 43 -29.26 13.60 91.56
CA THR A 43 -30.36 14.55 92.00
C THR A 43 -30.41 16.03 91.52
N ALA A 44 -31.54 16.80 91.45
CA ALA A 44 -33.03 16.70 91.40
C ALA A 44 -33.59 18.18 91.32
N THR A 45 -34.84 18.69 91.13
CA THR A 45 -36.30 18.40 90.83
C THR A 45 -36.97 19.78 90.45
N PRO A 46 -38.31 20.12 90.38
CA PRO A 46 -39.62 19.43 90.47
C PRO A 46 -40.64 19.76 89.30
N VAL A 47 -41.97 19.58 89.50
CA VAL A 47 -43.15 19.66 88.56
C VAL A 47 -44.47 19.95 89.39
N PRO A 48 -45.68 20.44 88.93
CA PRO A 48 -46.28 20.88 87.63
C PRO A 48 -46.84 22.36 87.64
N PRO A 49 -47.77 22.84 86.75
CA PRO A 49 -49.25 22.59 86.81
C PRO A 49 -49.98 22.33 85.44
N THR A 50 -51.26 21.86 85.49
CA THR A 50 -52.18 21.45 84.38
C THR A 50 -53.66 21.57 84.83
N PRO A 51 -54.77 21.24 84.08
CA PRO A 51 -55.00 20.70 82.71
C PRO A 51 -55.90 21.64 81.85
N THR A 52 -56.91 21.37 80.97
CA THR A 52 -57.79 20.26 80.43
C THR A 52 -58.61 20.84 79.21
N PRO A 53 -59.58 20.19 78.49
CA PRO A 53 -59.86 18.78 78.09
C PRO A 53 -60.21 18.59 76.56
N LYS A 54 -60.66 17.37 76.16
CA LYS A 54 -61.38 16.95 74.91
C LYS A 54 -60.49 16.59 73.69
N PRO A 55 -60.86 15.63 72.78
CA PRO A 55 -61.88 14.54 72.81
C PRO A 55 -61.23 13.13 72.99
N PRO A 56 -61.98 12.00 72.97
CA PRO A 56 -61.38 10.66 73.08
C PRO A 56 -60.73 10.15 71.77
N THR A 57 -59.63 9.41 71.91
CA THR A 57 -58.93 8.68 70.84
C THR A 57 -59.30 7.18 70.90
N PRO A 58 -59.57 6.49 69.77
CA PRO A 58 -59.95 5.08 69.77
C PRO A 58 -58.78 4.13 70.05
N THR A 59 -59.09 2.97 70.63
CA THR A 59 -58.16 1.84 70.83
C THR A 59 -57.66 1.29 69.47
N PRO A 60 -56.36 0.97 69.32
CA PRO A 60 -55.84 0.41 68.06
C PRO A 60 -56.42 -0.97 67.74
N VAL A 61 -56.66 -1.20 66.45
CA VAL A 61 -57.06 -2.48 65.85
C VAL A 61 -55.79 -3.32 65.59
N PRO A 62 -55.79 -4.66 65.79
CA PRO A 62 -54.66 -5.49 65.41
C PRO A 62 -54.37 -5.40 63.90
N PRO A 63 -53.10 -5.48 63.47
CA PRO A 63 -52.74 -5.31 62.07
C PRO A 63 -53.26 -6.47 61.19
N THR A 64 -53.83 -6.11 60.04
CA THR A 64 -54.10 -7.06 58.95
C THR A 64 -52.80 -7.73 58.51
N PRO A 65 -52.76 -9.06 58.26
CA PRO A 65 -51.56 -9.70 57.73
C PRO A 65 -51.22 -9.13 56.34
N THR A 66 -49.99 -8.63 56.21
CA THR A 66 -49.40 -8.30 54.89
C THR A 66 -49.29 -9.59 54.07
N PRO A 67 -49.64 -9.60 52.77
CA PRO A 67 -49.38 -10.75 51.92
C PRO A 67 -47.85 -10.99 51.83
N GLU A 68 -47.44 -12.25 51.92
CA GLU A 68 -46.04 -12.62 51.66
C GLU A 68 -45.67 -12.28 50.21
N PRO A 69 -44.44 -11.80 49.94
CA PRO A 69 -43.98 -11.63 48.57
C PRO A 69 -43.95 -13.00 47.88
N PRO A 70 -44.35 -13.09 46.59
CA PRO A 70 -44.34 -14.35 45.88
C PRO A 70 -42.92 -14.91 45.83
N THR A 71 -42.75 -16.20 46.14
CA THR A 71 -41.49 -16.93 45.95
C THR A 71 -41.01 -16.69 44.52
N PRO A 72 -39.76 -16.23 44.30
CA PRO A 72 -39.28 -15.97 42.96
C PRO A 72 -39.26 -17.30 42.18
N THR A 73 -40.06 -17.36 41.12
CA THR A 73 -39.91 -18.38 40.08
C THR A 73 -38.45 -18.39 39.63
N PRO A 74 -37.79 -19.56 39.48
CA PRO A 74 -36.46 -19.59 38.90
C PRO A 74 -36.53 -18.94 37.51
N VAL A 75 -35.88 -17.79 37.37
CA VAL A 75 -35.70 -17.15 36.07
C VAL A 75 -34.94 -18.16 35.21
N PRO A 76 -35.41 -18.50 33.99
CA PRO A 76 -34.57 -19.28 33.08
C PRO A 76 -33.23 -18.54 32.92
N PRO A 77 -32.09 -19.24 32.74
CA PRO A 77 -30.83 -18.55 32.54
C PRO A 77 -31.01 -17.56 31.40
N THR A 78 -30.72 -16.29 31.65
CA THR A 78 -30.67 -15.29 30.58
C THR A 78 -29.80 -15.87 29.48
N PRO A 79 -30.27 -15.97 28.22
CA PRO A 79 -29.40 -16.39 27.15
C PRO A 79 -28.18 -15.47 27.18
N THR A 80 -26.99 -16.08 27.23
CA THR A 80 -25.79 -15.32 26.87
C THR A 80 -26.07 -14.74 25.50
N PRO A 81 -25.94 -13.41 25.28
CA PRO A 81 -26.07 -12.88 23.94
C PRO A 81 -25.09 -13.64 23.05
N GLU A 82 -25.58 -14.16 21.93
CA GLU A 82 -24.71 -14.76 20.93
C GLU A 82 -23.71 -13.70 20.46
N PRO A 83 -22.47 -14.07 20.07
CA PRO A 83 -21.51 -13.12 19.57
C PRO A 83 -22.14 -12.36 18.40
N GLU A 84 -22.27 -11.05 18.56
CA GLU A 84 -22.96 -10.18 17.61
C GLU A 84 -22.23 -10.22 16.27
N ASN A 85 -22.85 -10.76 15.22
CA ASN A 85 -22.22 -10.90 13.91
C ASN A 85 -22.05 -9.49 13.32
N LEU A 86 -20.84 -8.94 13.51
CA LEU A 86 -20.48 -7.58 13.14
C LEU A 86 -20.60 -7.36 11.62
N VAL A 87 -20.27 -8.38 10.82
CA VAL A 87 -20.40 -8.36 9.36
C VAL A 87 -21.87 -8.28 8.95
N LEU A 88 -22.75 -9.07 9.57
CA LEU A 88 -24.19 -9.01 9.33
C LEU A 88 -24.79 -7.67 9.77
N THR A 89 -24.34 -7.12 10.89
CA THR A 89 -24.79 -5.81 11.38
C THR A 89 -24.34 -4.68 10.44
N ALA A 90 -23.09 -4.73 9.95
CA ALA A 90 -22.56 -3.78 8.99
C ALA A 90 -23.26 -3.86 7.63
N ALA A 91 -23.49 -5.08 7.11
CA ALA A 91 -24.25 -5.31 5.90
C ALA A 91 -25.69 -4.78 6.02
N GLN A 92 -26.41 -5.15 7.09
CA GLN A 92 -27.77 -4.64 7.37
C GLN A 92 -27.80 -3.10 7.41
N ALA A 93 -26.84 -2.47 8.08
CA ALA A 93 -26.71 -1.01 8.11
C ALA A 93 -26.52 -0.43 6.69
N TYR A 94 -25.54 -0.92 5.94
CA TYR A 94 -25.23 -0.42 4.60
C TYR A 94 -26.37 -0.61 3.58
N TYR A 95 -26.80 -1.86 3.36
CA TYR A 95 -27.79 -2.17 2.33
C TYR A 95 -29.20 -1.62 2.66
N SER A 96 -29.48 -1.33 3.93
CA SER A 96 -30.73 -0.63 4.32
C SER A 96 -30.72 0.87 3.99
N GLY A 97 -29.54 1.51 3.94
CA GLY A 97 -29.35 2.87 3.42
C GLY A 97 -29.35 2.93 1.89
N GLY A 98 -28.75 1.92 1.25
CA GLY A 98 -28.74 1.73 -0.20
C GLY A 98 -27.35 1.85 -0.82
N LEU A 99 -27.23 1.41 -2.07
CA LEU A 99 -25.94 1.34 -2.77
C LEU A 99 -25.41 2.74 -3.11
N LYS A 100 -24.21 3.06 -2.62
CA LYS A 100 -23.56 4.37 -2.82
C LYS A 100 -22.88 4.48 -4.18
N PHE A 101 -23.36 5.42 -4.98
CA PHE A 101 -22.79 5.82 -6.27
C PHE A 101 -22.74 7.35 -6.38
N ILE A 102 -21.65 7.89 -6.92
CA ILE A 102 -21.53 9.28 -7.37
C ILE A 102 -21.51 9.32 -8.90
N LYS A 103 -22.12 10.34 -9.53
CA LYS A 103 -22.03 10.49 -11.00
C LYS A 103 -20.79 11.29 -11.38
N ALA A 104 -20.31 11.14 -12.62
CA ALA A 104 -19.18 11.90 -13.12
C ALA A 104 -19.43 13.41 -13.05
N GLU A 105 -20.65 13.87 -13.34
CA GLU A 105 -20.99 15.31 -13.30
C GLU A 105 -21.05 15.86 -11.87
N ASP A 106 -21.48 15.03 -10.90
CA ASP A 106 -21.55 15.44 -9.49
C ASP A 106 -20.13 15.53 -8.90
N LEU A 107 -19.29 14.51 -9.16
CA LEU A 107 -17.89 14.48 -8.75
C LEU A 107 -17.08 15.62 -9.37
N TYR A 108 -17.23 15.84 -10.69
CA TYR A 108 -16.54 16.94 -11.37
C TYR A 108 -16.99 18.30 -10.84
N ALA A 109 -18.27 18.48 -10.52
CA ALA A 109 -18.76 19.72 -9.93
C ALA A 109 -18.16 19.99 -8.53
N ASN A 110 -17.93 18.94 -7.75
CA ASN A 110 -17.27 19.02 -6.44
C ASN A 110 -15.81 19.49 -6.59
N LEU A 111 -15.00 18.74 -7.35
CA LEU A 111 -13.58 19.03 -7.65
C LEU A 111 -13.29 20.38 -8.36
N ASN A 112 -14.33 21.17 -8.66
CA ASN A 112 -14.24 22.44 -9.38
C ASN A 112 -15.09 23.56 -8.74
N ASP A 113 -15.60 23.40 -7.51
CA ASP A 113 -16.34 24.45 -6.82
C ASP A 113 -15.42 25.55 -6.22
N GLY A 114 -14.18 25.17 -5.89
CA GLY A 114 -13.13 26.03 -5.33
C GLY A 114 -12.86 25.84 -3.83
N ASP A 115 -13.38 24.79 -3.20
CA ASP A 115 -13.29 24.50 -1.76
C ASP A 115 -12.64 23.11 -1.49
N PRO A 116 -11.30 23.00 -1.59
CA PRO A 116 -10.59 21.70 -1.53
C PRO A 116 -10.63 21.01 -0.16
N ASP A 117 -11.15 21.68 0.87
CA ASP A 117 -11.46 21.03 2.15
C ASP A 117 -12.55 19.96 1.95
N ASN A 118 -13.47 20.15 1.00
CA ASN A 118 -14.56 19.21 0.68
C ASN A 118 -14.22 18.16 -0.40
N ASP A 119 -13.02 18.22 -1.01
CA ASP A 119 -12.62 17.24 -2.03
C ASP A 119 -12.53 15.81 -1.47
N PRO A 120 -13.12 14.81 -2.16
CA PRO A 120 -13.10 13.42 -1.73
C PRO A 120 -11.74 12.76 -1.98
N PHE A 121 -11.43 11.71 -1.22
CA PHE A 121 -10.24 10.90 -1.43
C PHE A 121 -10.49 9.90 -2.57
N ILE A 122 -9.91 10.13 -3.75
CA ILE A 122 -10.23 9.33 -4.95
C ILE A 122 -9.23 8.18 -5.11
N ILE A 123 -9.75 6.94 -5.17
CA ILE A 123 -8.94 5.72 -5.31
C ILE A 123 -9.36 4.97 -6.58
N SER A 124 -8.47 4.86 -7.56
CA SER A 124 -8.67 3.97 -8.70
C SER A 124 -8.15 2.57 -8.43
N VAL A 125 -8.98 1.55 -8.66
CA VAL A 125 -8.63 0.12 -8.64
C VAL A 125 -8.45 -0.44 -10.06
N ARG A 126 -7.76 0.32 -10.92
CA ARG A 126 -7.29 -0.12 -12.26
C ARG A 126 -5.88 -0.73 -12.15
N ALA A 127 -5.38 -1.29 -13.24
CA ALA A 127 -3.95 -1.59 -13.38
C ALA A 127 -3.16 -0.29 -13.66
N PRO A 128 -1.89 -0.17 -13.20
CA PRO A 128 -1.12 1.08 -13.27
C PRO A 128 -0.93 1.64 -14.68
N GLU A 129 -0.73 0.78 -15.68
CA GLU A 129 -0.52 1.16 -17.09
C GLU A 129 -1.81 1.73 -17.69
N ASP A 130 -2.96 1.13 -17.37
CA ASP A 130 -4.28 1.66 -17.75
C ASP A 130 -4.66 2.93 -16.97
N TYR A 131 -4.01 3.18 -15.84
CA TYR A 131 -4.14 4.40 -15.07
C TYR A 131 -3.22 5.52 -15.61
N ALA A 132 -2.00 5.16 -16.00
CA ALA A 132 -0.98 6.06 -16.53
C ALA A 132 -1.39 6.73 -17.84
N LYS A 133 -2.16 6.02 -18.68
CA LYS A 133 -2.77 6.57 -19.90
C LYS A 133 -3.71 7.74 -19.62
N GLY A 134 -4.35 7.77 -18.45
CA GLY A 134 -5.18 8.89 -17.99
C GLY A 134 -6.04 8.57 -16.77
N HIS A 135 -6.21 9.52 -15.86
CA HIS A 135 -6.93 9.36 -14.59
C HIS A 135 -7.67 10.64 -14.14
N ILE A 136 -8.50 10.52 -13.10
CA ILE A 136 -9.19 11.67 -12.52
C ILE A 136 -8.16 12.52 -11.75
N PRO A 137 -8.17 13.85 -11.91
CA PRO A 137 -7.25 14.73 -11.19
C PRO A 137 -7.21 14.49 -9.68
N GLY A 138 -6.01 14.43 -9.10
CA GLY A 138 -5.80 14.23 -7.67
C GLY A 138 -6.20 12.85 -7.11
N ALA A 139 -6.51 11.88 -7.97
CA ALA A 139 -6.70 10.49 -7.55
C ALA A 139 -5.37 9.79 -7.28
N ILE A 140 -5.40 8.76 -6.42
CA ILE A 140 -4.36 7.72 -6.35
C ILE A 140 -4.86 6.46 -7.05
N ASN A 141 -3.97 5.50 -7.29
CA ASN A 141 -4.34 4.15 -7.72
C ASN A 141 -3.67 3.10 -6.83
N VAL A 142 -4.46 2.10 -6.48
CA VAL A 142 -4.13 1.04 -5.54
C VAL A 142 -4.87 -0.18 -6.07
N SER A 143 -4.24 -1.35 -6.20
CA SER A 143 -5.00 -2.54 -6.58
C SER A 143 -6.04 -2.86 -5.51
N ILE A 144 -7.18 -3.44 -5.87
CA ILE A 144 -8.20 -3.85 -4.87
C ILE A 144 -7.65 -4.84 -3.83
N LYS A 145 -6.56 -5.53 -4.14
CA LYS A 145 -5.82 -6.37 -3.18
C LYS A 145 -5.06 -5.54 -2.14
N GLN A 146 -4.29 -4.53 -2.58
CA GLN A 146 -3.55 -3.62 -1.69
C GLN A 146 -4.51 -2.76 -0.84
N LEU A 147 -5.65 -2.36 -1.40
CA LEU A 147 -6.63 -1.48 -0.74
C LEU A 147 -7.18 -2.05 0.58
N PHE A 148 -7.26 -3.38 0.71
CA PHE A 148 -7.72 -4.08 1.90
C PHE A 148 -6.60 -4.77 2.68
N ASP A 149 -5.33 -4.56 2.30
CA ASP A 149 -4.23 -4.97 3.16
C ASP A 149 -4.32 -4.18 4.49
N PRO A 150 -4.21 -4.83 5.67
CA PRO A 150 -4.49 -4.17 6.95
C PRO A 150 -3.66 -2.91 7.20
N ASP A 151 -2.40 -2.89 6.78
CA ASP A 151 -1.53 -1.73 6.99
C ASP A 151 -1.91 -0.56 6.06
N PHE A 152 -2.34 -0.84 4.82
CA PHE A 152 -2.80 0.19 3.89
C PHE A 152 -4.21 0.70 4.24
N LEU A 153 -5.14 -0.19 4.59
CA LEU A 153 -6.51 0.16 4.96
C LEU A 153 -6.52 1.15 6.13
N ALA A 154 -5.63 0.96 7.11
CA ALA A 154 -5.44 1.85 8.25
C ALA A 154 -4.87 3.25 7.91
N THR A 155 -4.48 3.50 6.65
CA THR A 155 -4.07 4.85 6.18
C THR A 155 -5.20 5.66 5.54
N LEU A 156 -6.36 5.04 5.27
CA LEU A 156 -7.48 5.72 4.62
C LEU A 156 -8.13 6.77 5.55
N PRO A 157 -8.56 7.93 5.02
CA PRO A 157 -9.20 8.96 5.82
C PRO A 157 -10.58 8.51 6.30
N GLU A 158 -10.78 8.47 7.62
CA GLU A 158 -12.09 8.21 8.25
C GLU A 158 -13.05 9.41 8.18
N ASP A 159 -12.53 10.62 7.90
CA ASP A 159 -13.26 11.89 7.95
C ASP A 159 -13.61 12.51 6.58
N LYS A 160 -13.29 11.81 5.48
CA LYS A 160 -13.61 12.22 4.10
C LYS A 160 -14.46 11.20 3.35
N GLU A 161 -15.23 11.65 2.37
CA GLU A 161 -15.83 10.75 1.38
C GLU A 161 -14.72 10.11 0.53
N ILE A 162 -14.80 8.79 0.28
CA ILE A 162 -13.84 8.03 -0.53
C ILE A 162 -14.50 7.66 -1.86
N VAL A 163 -13.96 8.13 -3.00
CA VAL A 163 -14.54 7.81 -4.31
C VAL A 163 -13.72 6.74 -5.02
N VAL A 164 -14.28 5.53 -5.10
CA VAL A 164 -13.62 4.41 -5.76
C VAL A 164 -13.95 4.35 -7.25
N VAL A 165 -12.90 4.25 -8.07
CA VAL A 165 -12.96 4.32 -9.53
C VAL A 165 -12.42 3.03 -10.14
N CYS A 166 -13.02 2.55 -11.23
CA CYS A 166 -12.38 1.57 -12.11
C CYS A 166 -12.83 1.80 -13.56
N TYR A 167 -12.52 0.90 -14.48
CA TYR A 167 -12.91 0.99 -15.89
C TYR A 167 -14.42 1.21 -16.14
N THR A 168 -15.26 0.47 -15.41
CA THR A 168 -16.71 0.32 -15.70
C THR A 168 -17.59 0.39 -14.44
N GLY A 169 -17.03 0.84 -13.32
CA GLY A 169 -17.64 0.78 -11.99
C GLY A 169 -17.68 -0.60 -11.33
N GLN A 170 -17.58 -1.71 -12.08
CA GLN A 170 -17.80 -3.07 -11.55
C GLN A 170 -16.83 -3.46 -10.41
N THR A 171 -15.51 -3.36 -10.61
CA THR A 171 -14.51 -3.65 -9.56
C THR A 171 -14.62 -2.66 -8.39
N ALA A 172 -14.83 -1.38 -8.68
CA ALA A 172 -14.98 -0.34 -7.66
C ALA A 172 -16.20 -0.62 -6.75
N SER A 173 -17.30 -1.12 -7.30
CA SER A 173 -18.49 -1.52 -6.54
C SER A 173 -18.25 -2.62 -5.50
N TRP A 174 -17.27 -3.52 -5.68
CA TRP A 174 -16.86 -4.46 -4.63
C TRP A 174 -16.18 -3.71 -3.49
N ALA A 175 -15.15 -2.91 -3.81
CA ALA A 175 -14.42 -2.13 -2.83
C ALA A 175 -15.30 -1.13 -2.06
N THR A 176 -16.20 -0.40 -2.74
CA THR A 176 -17.09 0.57 -2.11
C THR A 176 -17.99 -0.06 -1.03
N ALA A 177 -18.58 -1.23 -1.31
CA ALA A 177 -19.45 -1.89 -0.34
C ALA A 177 -18.65 -2.44 0.85
N ALA A 178 -17.51 -3.07 0.61
CA ALA A 178 -16.57 -3.52 1.65
C ALA A 178 -16.09 -2.36 2.54
N LEU A 179 -15.64 -1.24 1.95
CA LEU A 179 -15.25 -0.03 2.68
C LEU A 179 -16.39 0.53 3.56
N ASN A 180 -17.64 0.54 3.07
CA ASN A 180 -18.78 0.99 3.88
C ASN A 180 -19.10 0.04 5.03
N MET A 181 -18.94 -1.27 4.85
CA MET A 181 -19.14 -2.24 5.94
C MET A 181 -17.99 -2.16 6.96
N ALA A 182 -16.77 -1.84 6.53
CA ALA A 182 -15.64 -1.50 7.40
C ALA A 182 -15.76 -0.13 8.09
N GLY A 183 -16.68 0.74 7.66
CA GLY A 183 -17.04 2.00 8.33
C GLY A 183 -16.76 3.30 7.58
N TYR A 184 -16.09 3.25 6.41
CA TYR A 184 -15.72 4.43 5.62
C TYR A 184 -16.89 4.95 4.76
N ASP A 185 -16.95 6.27 4.51
CA ASP A 185 -17.96 6.87 3.63
C ASP A 185 -17.58 6.75 2.14
N ALA A 186 -17.61 5.53 1.61
CA ALA A 186 -17.18 5.26 0.23
C ALA A 186 -18.31 5.32 -0.81
N TYR A 187 -18.01 5.78 -2.02
CA TYR A 187 -18.89 5.84 -3.19
C TYR A 187 -18.23 5.26 -4.44
N THR A 188 -18.99 4.52 -5.25
CA THR A 188 -18.52 4.10 -6.58
C THR A 188 -18.75 5.22 -7.60
N LEU A 189 -17.75 5.59 -8.40
CA LEU A 189 -18.02 6.39 -9.59
C LEU A 189 -18.87 5.58 -10.59
N LEU A 190 -20.09 6.05 -10.85
CA LEU A 190 -21.07 5.37 -11.70
C LEU A 190 -20.54 5.24 -13.14
N PHE A 191 -20.46 4.00 -13.63
CA PHE A 191 -19.74 3.60 -14.86
C PHE A 191 -18.20 3.82 -14.86
N GLY A 192 -17.61 4.36 -13.80
CA GLY A 192 -16.15 4.52 -13.67
C GLY A 192 -15.53 5.43 -14.73
N MET A 193 -14.29 5.18 -15.15
CA MET A 193 -13.62 5.99 -16.18
C MET A 193 -14.38 6.03 -17.52
N SER A 194 -15.25 5.06 -17.79
CA SER A 194 -16.14 5.08 -18.98
C SER A 194 -17.14 6.24 -18.98
N SER A 195 -17.44 6.86 -17.83
CA SER A 195 -18.24 8.10 -17.77
C SER A 195 -17.43 9.38 -17.69
N TRP A 196 -16.15 9.30 -17.30
CA TRP A 196 -15.33 10.48 -17.09
C TRP A 196 -14.91 11.16 -18.41
N THR A 197 -14.20 10.45 -19.28
CA THR A 197 -13.55 11.00 -20.49
C THR A 197 -14.02 10.31 -21.78
N ASN A 198 -13.84 10.94 -22.94
CA ASN A 198 -13.98 10.28 -24.25
C ASN A 198 -12.65 9.88 -24.91
N ASP A 199 -11.51 10.10 -24.25
CA ASP A 199 -10.18 9.68 -24.75
C ASP A 199 -10.09 8.14 -24.85
N PRO A 200 -9.97 7.56 -26.06
CA PRO A 200 -9.96 6.11 -26.27
C PRO A 200 -8.70 5.40 -25.75
N GLU A 201 -7.65 6.13 -25.36
CA GLU A 201 -6.49 5.57 -24.65
C GLU A 201 -6.81 5.34 -23.17
N VAL A 202 -7.79 6.07 -22.63
CA VAL A 202 -8.12 6.14 -21.20
C VAL A 202 -9.38 5.36 -20.86
N PHE A 203 -10.47 5.58 -21.60
CA PHE A 203 -11.73 4.88 -21.36
C PHE A 203 -11.71 3.54 -22.11
N VAL A 204 -11.33 2.46 -21.40
CA VAL A 204 -11.34 1.13 -21.99
C VAL A 204 -12.79 0.65 -22.16
N LYS A 205 -13.28 0.58 -23.40
CA LYS A 205 -14.60 0.01 -23.76
C LYS A 205 -14.65 -1.51 -23.57
N ARG A 206 -14.56 -1.97 -22.31
CA ARG A 206 -14.52 -3.39 -21.92
C ARG A 206 -15.80 -4.14 -22.34
N PHE A 207 -16.96 -3.47 -22.34
CA PHE A 207 -18.18 -4.02 -22.95
C PHE A 207 -18.36 -3.55 -24.41
N ASN A 208 -18.16 -4.47 -25.36
CA ASN A 208 -18.67 -4.33 -26.73
C ASN A 208 -19.90 -5.25 -26.94
N PRO A 209 -21.11 -4.73 -27.23
CA PRO A 209 -22.28 -5.58 -27.46
C PRO A 209 -22.09 -6.57 -28.62
N GLU A 210 -21.33 -6.24 -29.67
CA GLU A 210 -21.08 -7.15 -30.81
C GLU A 210 -20.26 -8.40 -30.46
N LYS A 211 -19.60 -8.40 -29.29
CA LYS A 211 -18.72 -9.47 -28.82
C LYS A 211 -19.14 -10.12 -27.49
N HIS A 212 -19.95 -9.41 -26.69
CA HIS A 212 -20.27 -9.82 -25.32
C HIS A 212 -21.78 -9.87 -25.04
N ALA A 213 -22.62 -9.23 -25.87
CA ALA A 213 -24.07 -9.44 -25.77
C ALA A 213 -24.42 -10.72 -26.54
N ASN A 214 -24.84 -11.73 -25.80
CA ASN A 214 -25.43 -12.93 -26.35
C ASN A 214 -26.93 -12.71 -26.57
N ASP A 215 -27.59 -13.65 -27.22
CA ASP A 215 -29.06 -13.67 -27.34
C ASP A 215 -29.63 -14.93 -26.68
N PHE A 216 -29.22 -15.16 -25.43
CA PHE A 216 -29.68 -16.30 -24.65
C PHE A 216 -31.15 -16.13 -24.23
N PRO A 217 -31.88 -17.24 -24.00
CA PRO A 217 -33.30 -17.20 -23.60
C PRO A 217 -33.54 -16.38 -22.33
N VAL A 218 -34.73 -15.79 -22.24
CA VAL A 218 -35.20 -15.06 -21.06
C VAL A 218 -36.60 -15.51 -20.66
N GLU A 219 -36.85 -15.62 -19.36
CA GLU A 219 -38.18 -15.86 -18.80
C GLU A 219 -38.89 -14.54 -18.53
N LYS A 220 -40.22 -14.50 -18.75
CA LYS A 220 -41.09 -13.33 -18.45
C LYS A 220 -42.14 -13.64 -17.37
N GLU A 221 -42.17 -14.86 -16.82
CA GLU A 221 -42.95 -15.23 -15.63
C GLU A 221 -42.04 -15.13 -14.41
N THR A 222 -42.48 -14.51 -13.31
CA THR A 222 -41.61 -14.22 -12.18
C THR A 222 -41.34 -15.45 -11.31
N ASN A 223 -40.09 -15.87 -11.21
CA ASN A 223 -39.71 -16.95 -10.29
C ASN A 223 -39.86 -16.51 -8.81
N PRO A 224 -40.49 -17.35 -7.95
CA PRO A 224 -40.60 -17.10 -6.52
C PRO A 224 -39.29 -17.45 -5.80
N TRP A 225 -39.08 -16.89 -4.62
CA TRP A 225 -38.07 -17.38 -3.69
C TRP A 225 -38.43 -18.78 -3.18
N PRO A 226 -37.45 -19.64 -2.84
CA PRO A 226 -37.72 -20.93 -2.21
C PRO A 226 -38.45 -20.76 -0.88
N GLU A 227 -39.27 -21.76 -0.52
CA GLU A 227 -39.91 -21.86 0.80
C GLU A 227 -38.98 -22.47 1.87
N GLU A 228 -37.84 -23.03 1.46
CA GLU A 228 -36.83 -23.64 2.32
C GLU A 228 -35.92 -22.60 2.97
N THR A 229 -35.44 -22.91 4.18
CA THR A 229 -34.61 -22.01 4.98
C THR A 229 -33.42 -22.74 5.61
N TYR A 230 -32.26 -22.13 5.54
CA TYR A 230 -30.96 -22.61 5.99
C TYR A 230 -30.48 -21.78 7.20
N ASP A 231 -29.60 -22.37 8.02
CA ASP A 231 -28.81 -21.60 8.97
C ASP A 231 -27.83 -20.69 8.19
N LEU A 232 -27.54 -19.50 8.72
CA LEU A 232 -26.58 -18.58 8.08
C LEU A 232 -25.14 -19.13 8.19
N PRO A 233 -24.30 -19.01 7.14
CA PRO A 233 -22.90 -19.38 7.21
C PRO A 233 -22.10 -18.49 8.17
N ASP A 234 -20.95 -19.00 8.64
CA ASP A 234 -19.96 -18.21 9.36
C ASP A 234 -19.36 -17.12 8.43
N PRO A 235 -19.20 -15.86 8.89
CA PRO A 235 -18.62 -14.80 8.07
C PRO A 235 -17.14 -15.06 7.75
N ALA A 236 -16.65 -14.45 6.67
CA ALA A 236 -15.29 -14.63 6.17
C ALA A 236 -14.18 -14.04 7.08
N GLY A 237 -14.55 -13.31 8.13
CA GLY A 237 -13.65 -12.75 9.15
C GLY A 237 -14.42 -12.25 10.38
N ASP A 238 -13.71 -12.03 11.49
CA ASP A 238 -14.30 -11.60 12.77
C ASP A 238 -14.86 -10.16 12.72
N THR A 239 -14.30 -9.31 11.86
CA THR A 239 -14.79 -7.95 11.57
C THR A 239 -15.03 -7.76 10.07
N PRO A 240 -15.79 -6.73 9.64
CA PRO A 240 -15.97 -6.43 8.22
C PRO A 240 -14.66 -6.14 7.48
N ALA A 241 -13.66 -5.56 8.15
CA ALA A 241 -12.33 -5.33 7.55
C ALA A 241 -11.59 -6.66 7.30
N ASP A 242 -11.61 -7.58 8.27
CA ASP A 242 -11.03 -8.92 8.12
C ASP A 242 -11.74 -9.72 7.02
N ALA A 243 -13.08 -9.64 6.98
CA ALA A 243 -13.90 -10.31 5.97
C ALA A 243 -13.62 -9.74 4.56
N ALA A 244 -13.58 -8.42 4.42
CA ALA A 244 -13.22 -7.74 3.16
C ALA A 244 -11.84 -8.17 2.66
N TYR A 245 -10.82 -8.18 3.52
CA TYR A 245 -9.49 -8.71 3.16
C TYR A 245 -9.55 -10.18 2.76
N ALA A 246 -10.21 -11.02 3.55
CA ALA A 246 -10.33 -12.45 3.30
C ALA A 246 -10.99 -12.77 1.95
N VAL A 247 -11.93 -11.93 1.51
CA VAL A 247 -12.67 -12.03 0.24
C VAL A 247 -11.90 -11.41 -0.95
N LEU A 248 -11.28 -10.24 -0.77
CA LEU A 248 -10.76 -9.41 -1.87
C LEU A 248 -9.26 -9.56 -2.15
N LYS A 249 -8.48 -10.21 -1.27
CA LYS A 249 -7.04 -10.51 -1.47
C LYS A 249 -6.74 -11.28 -2.77
N ASP A 250 -7.70 -12.08 -3.24
CA ASP A 250 -7.64 -12.91 -4.45
C ASP A 250 -8.40 -12.27 -5.64
N GLY A 251 -8.98 -11.08 -5.43
CA GLY A 251 -9.74 -10.32 -6.41
C GLY A 251 -11.24 -10.63 -6.48
N PRO A 252 -12.04 -9.80 -7.18
CA PRO A 252 -13.48 -9.96 -7.23
C PRO A 252 -13.94 -11.05 -8.20
N ARG A 253 -14.98 -11.81 -7.80
CA ARG A 253 -15.41 -13.04 -8.48
C ARG A 253 -16.45 -12.77 -9.57
N TYR A 254 -16.17 -13.17 -10.80
CA TYR A 254 -17.06 -12.98 -11.96
C TYR A 254 -17.31 -14.28 -12.72
N ILE A 255 -18.52 -14.42 -13.28
CA ILE A 255 -18.88 -15.46 -14.25
C ILE A 255 -19.23 -14.81 -15.61
N GLN A 256 -18.86 -15.48 -16.70
CA GLN A 256 -19.18 -15.04 -18.07
C GLN A 256 -20.56 -15.57 -18.50
N ALA A 257 -21.32 -14.80 -19.28
CA ALA A 257 -22.65 -15.23 -19.74
C ALA A 257 -22.64 -16.59 -20.47
N PRO A 258 -21.69 -16.92 -21.37
CA PRO A 258 -21.60 -18.26 -21.96
C PRO A 258 -21.32 -19.36 -20.94
N ALA A 259 -20.49 -19.13 -19.93
CA ALA A 259 -20.18 -20.14 -18.90
C ALA A 259 -21.40 -20.41 -17.99
N LEU A 260 -22.12 -19.36 -17.59
CA LEU A 260 -23.39 -19.49 -16.88
C LEU A 260 -24.44 -20.21 -17.72
N TYR A 261 -24.54 -19.89 -19.02
CA TYR A 261 -25.46 -20.56 -19.93
C TYR A 261 -25.10 -22.03 -20.14
N GLU A 262 -23.80 -22.37 -20.29
CA GLU A 262 -23.33 -23.74 -20.40
C GLU A 262 -23.63 -24.56 -19.14
N ASN A 263 -23.45 -23.98 -17.95
CA ASN A 263 -23.81 -24.60 -16.68
C ASN A 263 -25.31 -24.93 -16.61
N LEU A 264 -26.18 -23.91 -16.80
CA LEU A 264 -27.65 -24.03 -16.80
C LEU A 264 -28.23 -24.94 -17.91
N ASN A 265 -27.39 -25.54 -18.77
CA ASN A 265 -27.80 -26.38 -19.90
C ASN A 265 -26.95 -27.65 -20.05
N ASP A 266 -26.11 -28.02 -19.07
CA ASP A 266 -25.30 -29.24 -19.13
C ASP A 266 -26.14 -30.52 -18.91
N GLY A 267 -27.23 -30.40 -18.14
CA GLY A 267 -28.19 -31.45 -17.79
C GLY A 267 -28.15 -31.90 -16.33
N ASP A 268 -27.40 -31.23 -15.46
CA ASP A 268 -27.16 -31.56 -14.04
C ASP A 268 -27.61 -30.44 -13.09
N PRO A 269 -28.94 -30.30 -12.82
CA PRO A 269 -29.51 -29.18 -12.06
C PRO A 269 -29.11 -29.15 -10.58
N ASP A 270 -28.43 -30.19 -10.09
CA ASP A 270 -27.83 -30.21 -8.75
C ASP A 270 -26.63 -29.24 -8.66
N ASN A 271 -26.07 -28.80 -9.80
CA ASN A 271 -24.99 -27.81 -9.87
C ASN A 271 -25.45 -26.38 -10.27
N ASP A 272 -26.74 -26.16 -10.51
CA ASP A 272 -27.28 -24.85 -10.91
C ASP A 272 -27.08 -23.79 -9.79
N PRO A 273 -26.59 -22.57 -10.11
CA PRO A 273 -26.42 -21.50 -9.13
C PRO A 273 -27.75 -20.84 -8.74
N ILE A 274 -27.80 -20.22 -7.56
CA ILE A 274 -28.91 -19.34 -7.16
C ILE A 274 -28.72 -17.99 -7.87
N ILE A 275 -29.55 -17.70 -8.87
CA ILE A 275 -29.42 -16.46 -9.66
C ILE A 275 -30.31 -15.35 -9.08
N ILE A 276 -29.70 -14.24 -8.63
CA ILE A 276 -30.40 -13.13 -7.95
C ILE A 276 -30.35 -11.86 -8.80
N SER A 277 -31.50 -11.44 -9.35
CA SER A 277 -31.63 -10.22 -10.13
C SER A 277 -31.92 -9.00 -9.26
N VAL A 278 -30.89 -8.19 -8.95
CA VAL A 278 -30.98 -6.93 -8.17
C VAL A 278 -31.27 -5.69 -9.03
N ARG A 279 -32.01 -5.87 -10.14
CA ARG A 279 -32.53 -4.79 -11.00
C ARG A 279 -33.78 -4.14 -10.36
N ALA A 280 -34.28 -3.04 -10.95
CA ALA A 280 -35.66 -2.60 -10.66
C ALA A 280 -36.64 -3.72 -11.06
N LYS A 281 -37.69 -3.92 -10.26
CA LYS A 281 -38.61 -5.06 -10.41
C LYS A 281 -39.31 -5.06 -11.77
N GLU A 282 -39.67 -3.88 -12.25
CA GLU A 282 -40.33 -3.63 -13.52
C GLU A 282 -39.42 -3.95 -14.73
N ASP A 283 -38.09 -3.98 -14.55
CA ASP A 283 -37.15 -4.42 -15.58
C ASP A 283 -36.90 -5.94 -15.51
N TYR A 284 -37.04 -6.55 -14.33
CA TYR A 284 -37.02 -8.00 -14.14
C TYR A 284 -38.28 -8.66 -14.72
N GLU A 285 -39.45 -8.08 -14.52
CA GLU A 285 -40.75 -8.55 -15.04
C GLU A 285 -40.86 -8.49 -16.58
N LYS A 286 -40.08 -7.63 -17.26
CA LYS A 286 -39.99 -7.62 -18.73
C LYS A 286 -39.20 -8.80 -19.30
N GLY A 287 -38.30 -9.36 -18.50
CA GLY A 287 -37.50 -10.52 -18.83
C GLY A 287 -36.26 -10.67 -17.94
N HIS A 288 -35.91 -11.90 -17.60
CA HIS A 288 -34.75 -12.25 -16.76
C HIS A 288 -34.13 -13.59 -17.18
N ILE A 289 -32.97 -13.92 -16.62
CA ILE A 289 -32.32 -15.23 -16.83
C ILE A 289 -33.27 -16.33 -16.30
N PRO A 290 -33.42 -17.47 -16.99
CA PRO A 290 -34.26 -18.57 -16.51
C PRO A 290 -33.93 -18.98 -15.08
N GLY A 291 -34.96 -19.25 -14.28
CA GLY A 291 -34.85 -19.60 -12.86
C GLY A 291 -34.42 -18.47 -11.91
N ALA A 292 -34.02 -17.29 -12.42
CA ALA A 292 -33.53 -16.21 -11.56
C ALA A 292 -34.65 -15.56 -10.75
N VAL A 293 -34.39 -15.35 -9.45
CA VAL A 293 -35.30 -14.68 -8.51
C VAL A 293 -35.03 -13.17 -8.43
N TRP A 294 -35.94 -12.40 -7.82
CA TRP A 294 -35.79 -10.96 -7.63
C TRP A 294 -35.85 -10.53 -6.16
N ALA A 295 -34.92 -9.68 -5.76
CA ALA A 295 -35.01 -8.87 -4.54
C ALA A 295 -34.26 -7.55 -4.76
N SER A 296 -34.67 -6.47 -4.09
CA SER A 296 -33.78 -5.31 -3.93
C SER A 296 -32.66 -5.65 -2.93
N PRO A 297 -31.49 -4.98 -2.98
CA PRO A 297 -30.42 -5.19 -2.00
C PRO A 297 -30.89 -5.04 -0.54
N LYS A 298 -31.82 -4.12 -0.30
CA LYS A 298 -32.40 -3.86 1.03
C LYS A 298 -33.27 -5.01 1.55
N GLU A 299 -33.99 -5.70 0.67
CA GLU A 299 -34.77 -6.89 1.06
C GLU A 299 -33.84 -8.09 1.24
N LEU A 300 -32.87 -8.27 0.34
CA LEU A 300 -31.94 -9.39 0.30
C LEU A 300 -31.12 -9.54 1.59
N PHE A 301 -30.59 -8.45 2.13
CA PHE A 301 -29.75 -8.46 3.35
C PHE A 301 -30.57 -8.45 4.66
N THR A 302 -31.80 -8.97 4.65
CA THR A 302 -32.53 -9.30 5.88
C THR A 302 -32.30 -10.78 6.23
N GLU A 303 -32.27 -11.13 7.51
CA GLU A 303 -32.11 -12.53 7.97
C GLU A 303 -33.13 -13.48 7.32
N GLU A 304 -34.38 -13.02 7.13
CA GLU A 304 -35.44 -13.81 6.47
C GLU A 304 -35.15 -14.10 4.99
N MET A 305 -34.33 -13.28 4.32
CA MET A 305 -33.99 -13.46 2.90
C MET A 305 -32.63 -14.11 2.71
N LEU A 306 -31.65 -13.81 3.57
CA LEU A 306 -30.37 -14.52 3.63
C LEU A 306 -30.56 -15.99 3.99
N SER A 307 -31.43 -16.31 4.95
CA SER A 307 -31.76 -17.71 5.28
C SER A 307 -32.46 -18.48 4.15
N LYS A 308 -32.93 -17.83 3.07
CA LYS A 308 -33.46 -18.52 1.87
C LYS A 308 -32.37 -18.82 0.83
N LEU A 309 -31.12 -18.52 1.13
CA LEU A 309 -29.95 -18.86 0.33
C LEU A 309 -29.29 -20.12 0.92
N ASP A 310 -29.12 -21.13 0.08
CA ASP A 310 -28.32 -22.32 0.40
C ASP A 310 -26.84 -21.90 0.47
N PRO A 311 -26.15 -22.06 1.62
CA PRO A 311 -24.76 -21.64 1.78
C PRO A 311 -23.76 -22.50 1.00
N ASP A 312 -24.12 -23.75 0.63
CA ASP A 312 -23.24 -24.66 -0.11
C ASP A 312 -23.35 -24.49 -1.65
N ARG A 313 -24.28 -23.65 -2.15
CA ARG A 313 -24.47 -23.37 -3.60
C ARG A 313 -23.86 -22.05 -4.04
N GLU A 314 -23.32 -22.04 -5.26
CA GLU A 314 -22.89 -20.81 -5.93
C GLU A 314 -24.08 -19.85 -6.10
N ILE A 315 -23.86 -18.57 -5.80
CA ILE A 315 -24.83 -17.50 -6.02
C ILE A 315 -24.35 -16.63 -7.18
N VAL A 316 -25.19 -16.42 -8.20
CA VAL A 316 -24.89 -15.50 -9.31
C VAL A 316 -25.74 -14.24 -9.22
N VAL A 317 -25.12 -13.14 -8.81
CA VAL A 317 -25.79 -11.84 -8.69
C VAL A 317 -25.80 -11.13 -10.04
N VAL A 318 -26.99 -10.65 -10.44
CA VAL A 318 -27.25 -10.05 -11.75
C VAL A 318 -27.86 -8.67 -11.60
N CYS A 319 -27.31 -7.67 -12.27
CA CYS A 319 -27.96 -6.38 -12.48
C CYS A 319 -27.93 -6.01 -13.96
N TYR A 320 -28.06 -4.72 -14.31
CA TYR A 320 -27.98 -4.27 -15.71
C TYR A 320 -26.59 -4.46 -16.32
N THR A 321 -25.56 -4.00 -15.59
CA THR A 321 -24.18 -3.79 -16.09
C THR A 321 -23.10 -4.30 -15.12
N GLY A 322 -23.46 -5.21 -14.21
CA GLY A 322 -22.59 -5.77 -13.16
C GLY A 322 -22.39 -4.88 -11.91
N GLN A 323 -22.42 -3.54 -12.02
CA GLN A 323 -22.09 -2.62 -10.91
C GLN A 323 -22.90 -2.87 -9.61
N ALA A 324 -24.23 -2.73 -9.64
CA ALA A 324 -25.06 -2.99 -8.47
C ALA A 324 -25.04 -4.46 -8.00
N ALA A 325 -24.63 -5.40 -8.86
CA ALA A 325 -24.44 -6.79 -8.48
C ALA A 325 -23.11 -6.99 -7.72
N SER A 326 -22.04 -6.30 -8.13
CA SER A 326 -20.76 -6.25 -7.42
C SER A 326 -20.87 -5.72 -5.99
N HIS A 327 -21.66 -4.65 -5.78
CA HIS A 327 -21.96 -4.17 -4.42
C HIS A 327 -22.62 -5.23 -3.55
N VAL A 328 -23.48 -6.09 -4.13
CA VAL A 328 -24.23 -7.12 -3.39
C VAL A 328 -23.41 -8.39 -3.19
N ALA A 329 -22.63 -8.80 -4.20
CA ALA A 329 -21.82 -10.00 -4.14
C ALA A 329 -20.74 -9.91 -3.07
N VAL A 330 -20.11 -8.76 -2.83
CA VAL A 330 -19.10 -8.64 -1.76
C VAL A 330 -19.70 -8.90 -0.37
N GLY A 331 -20.85 -8.31 -0.04
CA GLY A 331 -21.51 -8.54 1.24
C GLY A 331 -22.00 -9.97 1.44
N LEU A 332 -22.39 -10.66 0.35
CA LEU A 332 -22.68 -12.10 0.42
C LEU A 332 -21.40 -12.93 0.69
N ASN A 333 -20.27 -12.59 0.05
CA ASN A 333 -18.99 -13.25 0.32
C ASN A 333 -18.45 -12.97 1.72
N GLU A 334 -18.55 -11.74 2.22
CA GLU A 334 -18.14 -11.38 3.58
C GLU A 334 -18.98 -12.11 4.64
N LEU A 335 -20.25 -12.39 4.34
CA LEU A 335 -21.12 -13.24 5.15
C LEU A 335 -20.88 -14.75 4.96
N GLY A 336 -19.99 -15.18 4.07
CA GLY A 336 -19.58 -16.58 3.90
C GLY A 336 -20.14 -17.33 2.68
N TYR A 337 -21.01 -16.72 1.87
CA TYR A 337 -21.58 -17.35 0.65
C TYR A 337 -20.64 -17.21 -0.57
N ASP A 338 -20.51 -18.23 -1.44
CA ASP A 338 -19.77 -18.08 -2.71
C ASP A 338 -20.60 -17.32 -3.76
N ALA A 339 -20.56 -15.98 -3.69
CA ALA A 339 -21.28 -15.12 -4.63
C ALA A 339 -20.38 -14.59 -5.76
N LYS A 340 -20.83 -14.74 -7.00
CA LYS A 340 -20.18 -14.30 -8.23
C LYS A 340 -21.07 -13.28 -8.95
N VAL A 341 -20.46 -12.37 -9.70
CA VAL A 341 -21.18 -11.40 -10.52
C VAL A 341 -21.22 -11.87 -11.97
N LEU A 342 -22.40 -11.90 -12.58
CA LEU A 342 -22.49 -12.03 -14.04
C LEU A 342 -21.84 -10.80 -14.69
N LEU A 343 -20.72 -11.00 -15.38
CA LEU A 343 -19.93 -9.91 -15.96
C LEU A 343 -20.77 -9.12 -16.98
N PHE A 344 -20.83 -7.80 -16.80
CA PHE A 344 -21.71 -6.89 -17.54
C PHE A 344 -23.23 -7.15 -17.37
N GLY A 345 -23.66 -8.01 -16.44
CA GLY A 345 -25.07 -8.25 -16.10
C GLY A 345 -25.96 -8.68 -17.27
N MET A 346 -27.23 -8.30 -17.25
CA MET A 346 -28.17 -8.61 -18.35
C MET A 346 -27.72 -8.08 -19.70
N SER A 347 -26.86 -7.05 -19.75
CA SER A 347 -26.29 -6.57 -21.02
C SER A 347 -25.38 -7.58 -21.72
N SER A 348 -24.84 -8.61 -21.04
CA SER A 348 -24.14 -9.72 -21.71
C SER A 348 -25.04 -10.92 -22.04
N TRP A 349 -26.25 -10.99 -21.46
CA TRP A 349 -27.12 -12.17 -21.57
C TRP A 349 -28.02 -12.19 -22.82
N THR A 350 -28.70 -11.07 -23.12
CA THR A 350 -29.73 -11.00 -24.17
C THR A 350 -29.63 -9.71 -24.98
N THR A 351 -30.12 -9.72 -26.23
CA THR A 351 -30.28 -8.52 -27.05
C THR A 351 -31.74 -8.02 -27.16
N ASP A 352 -32.72 -8.70 -26.54
CA ASP A 352 -34.14 -8.30 -26.53
C ASP A 352 -34.27 -6.84 -26.03
N PRO A 353 -34.71 -5.87 -26.87
CA PRO A 353 -34.77 -4.47 -26.49
C PRO A 353 -35.80 -4.13 -25.41
N GLU A 354 -36.67 -5.07 -25.00
CA GLU A 354 -37.53 -4.92 -23.81
C GLU A 354 -36.78 -5.19 -22.50
N VAL A 355 -35.68 -5.97 -22.55
CA VAL A 355 -34.92 -6.48 -21.41
C VAL A 355 -33.52 -5.86 -21.33
N PHE A 356 -32.87 -5.76 -22.49
CA PHE A 356 -31.56 -5.17 -22.71
C PHE A 356 -31.63 -3.64 -22.57
N VAL A 357 -31.39 -3.15 -21.34
CA VAL A 357 -31.30 -1.72 -21.10
C VAL A 357 -29.89 -1.22 -21.46
N LYS A 358 -29.79 -0.33 -22.46
CA LYS A 358 -28.56 0.43 -22.77
C LYS A 358 -28.26 1.47 -21.68
N ARG A 359 -27.98 1.02 -20.44
CA ARG A 359 -27.70 1.90 -19.29
C ARG A 359 -26.41 2.69 -19.47
N PHE A 360 -25.37 2.08 -20.04
CA PHE A 360 -24.23 2.84 -20.54
C PHE A 360 -24.41 3.14 -22.04
N ASN A 361 -24.41 4.42 -22.38
CA ASN A 361 -24.18 4.91 -23.74
C ASN A 361 -23.14 6.05 -23.64
N PRO A 362 -21.95 5.94 -24.24
CA PRO A 362 -20.93 6.99 -24.15
C PRO A 362 -21.45 8.35 -24.66
N GLU A 363 -22.29 8.38 -25.71
CA GLU A 363 -22.89 9.63 -26.25
C GLU A 363 -23.75 10.43 -25.25
N LYS A 364 -24.04 9.87 -24.08
CA LYS A 364 -24.94 10.45 -23.06
C LYS A 364 -24.38 10.44 -21.64
N HIS A 365 -23.31 9.69 -21.39
CA HIS A 365 -22.78 9.46 -20.05
C HIS A 365 -21.24 9.53 -20.01
N ALA A 366 -20.55 9.73 -21.13
CA ALA A 366 -19.13 10.12 -21.15
C ALA A 366 -19.07 11.63 -21.33
N HIS A 367 -18.46 12.33 -20.38
CA HIS A 367 -18.59 13.79 -20.27
C HIS A 367 -17.38 14.59 -20.78
N ASP A 368 -16.31 13.89 -21.16
CA ASP A 368 -15.05 14.47 -21.63
C ASP A 368 -14.38 15.40 -20.61
N TYR A 369 -14.45 15.03 -19.34
CA TYR A 369 -13.78 15.74 -18.27
C TYR A 369 -12.25 15.59 -18.38
N PRO A 370 -11.48 16.62 -17.95
CA PRO A 370 -10.03 16.57 -17.88
C PRO A 370 -9.53 15.31 -17.18
N VAL A 371 -8.44 14.78 -17.73
CA VAL A 371 -7.68 13.69 -17.13
C VAL A 371 -6.23 14.12 -17.00
N GLU A 372 -5.62 13.80 -15.88
CA GLU A 372 -4.17 13.83 -15.73
C GLU A 372 -3.61 12.58 -16.42
N LYS A 373 -2.46 12.72 -17.11
CA LYS A 373 -1.74 11.64 -17.80
C LYS A 373 -0.35 11.52 -17.18
N GLY A 374 0.26 10.35 -17.35
CA GLY A 374 1.36 9.91 -16.49
C GLY A 374 0.83 8.96 -15.42
N ALA A 375 1.69 8.11 -14.87
CA ALA A 375 1.32 7.31 -13.69
C ALA A 375 1.11 8.31 -12.53
N ALA A 376 -0.15 8.67 -12.26
CA ALA A 376 -0.71 9.42 -11.12
C ALA A 376 -1.11 8.57 -9.89
N ALA A 377 -0.59 7.36 -9.75
CA ALA A 377 -1.14 6.30 -8.91
C ALA A 377 -0.68 6.37 -7.42
N MET A 378 -0.59 5.27 -6.67
CA MET A 378 0.67 4.53 -6.49
C MET A 378 0.95 3.56 -7.65
N GLY A 379 2.01 3.77 -8.44
CA GLY A 379 2.96 4.90 -8.43
C GLY A 379 2.37 6.24 -8.88
N GLY A 380 2.37 7.25 -7.99
CA GLY A 380 2.02 8.68 -8.25
C GLY A 380 2.86 9.30 -9.37
N GLU A 381 2.68 10.60 -9.70
CA GLU A 381 3.58 11.33 -10.63
C GLU A 381 4.96 11.19 -10.02
N ASN A 382 5.75 10.18 -10.46
CA ASN A 382 6.51 9.31 -9.54
C ASN A 382 7.00 10.15 -8.37
N PRO A 383 6.49 10.02 -7.13
CA PRO A 383 6.46 11.12 -6.16
C PRO A 383 7.84 11.68 -5.76
N ILE A 384 8.89 11.01 -6.20
CA ILE A 384 10.30 11.32 -6.05
C ILE A 384 10.89 11.95 -7.33
N LEU A 385 10.32 11.67 -8.52
CA LEU A 385 10.65 12.22 -9.84
C LEU A 385 10.71 13.75 -9.92
N PRO A 386 9.81 14.56 -9.32
CA PRO A 386 10.00 16.01 -9.33
C PRO A 386 11.31 16.43 -8.63
N ALA A 387 11.59 15.83 -7.47
CA ALA A 387 12.83 16.08 -6.71
C ALA A 387 14.08 15.49 -7.41
N VAL A 388 13.95 14.34 -8.07
CA VAL A 388 14.99 13.79 -8.97
C VAL A 388 15.21 14.71 -10.16
N GLN A 389 14.17 15.22 -10.81
CA GLN A 389 14.31 16.13 -11.96
C GLN A 389 14.93 17.46 -11.57
N GLU A 390 14.69 17.94 -10.35
CA GLU A 390 15.37 19.11 -9.77
C GLU A 390 16.86 18.80 -9.50
N ALA A 391 17.16 17.77 -8.70
CA ALA A 391 18.53 17.35 -8.39
C ALA A 391 19.36 17.02 -9.64
N MET A 392 18.80 16.29 -10.62
CA MET A 392 19.45 15.94 -11.89
C MET A 392 19.53 17.13 -12.87
N SER A 393 18.74 18.18 -12.66
CA SER A 393 18.76 19.41 -13.47
C SER A 393 19.85 20.39 -13.07
N ASP A 394 20.10 20.53 -11.77
CA ASP A 394 21.14 21.40 -11.22
C ASP A 394 22.49 20.66 -11.15
N GLY A 395 22.45 19.38 -10.79
CA GLY A 395 23.55 18.43 -10.89
C GLY A 395 24.40 18.30 -9.63
N LEU A 396 24.79 17.07 -9.30
CA LEU A 396 25.53 16.73 -8.07
C LEU A 396 26.69 17.69 -7.81
N ASP A 397 26.61 18.41 -6.70
CA ASP A 397 27.60 19.44 -6.42
C ASP A 397 28.87 18.86 -5.74
N PHE A 398 30.04 19.33 -6.19
CA PHE A 398 31.33 18.72 -5.87
C PHE A 398 32.32 19.72 -5.24
N VAL A 399 32.47 19.65 -3.93
CA VAL A 399 33.50 20.41 -3.21
C VAL A 399 34.88 19.77 -3.42
N LYS A 400 35.92 20.56 -3.70
CA LYS A 400 37.30 20.05 -3.78
C LYS A 400 37.95 20.05 -2.40
N ALA A 401 38.94 19.17 -2.20
CA ALA A 401 39.65 19.08 -0.93
C ALA A 401 40.32 20.40 -0.53
N GLU A 402 40.86 21.16 -1.49
CA GLU A 402 41.50 22.45 -1.26
C GLU A 402 40.50 23.54 -0.85
N ASP A 403 39.32 23.55 -1.48
CA ASP A 403 38.27 24.54 -1.21
C ASP A 403 37.60 24.27 0.15
N LEU A 404 37.26 23.00 0.44
CA LEU A 404 36.77 22.56 1.74
C LEU A 404 37.78 22.82 2.87
N TYR A 405 39.07 22.53 2.63
CA TYR A 405 40.12 22.82 3.60
C TYR A 405 40.28 24.32 3.86
N ALA A 406 40.11 25.16 2.83
CA ALA A 406 40.15 26.61 3.00
C ALA A 406 39.00 27.12 3.88
N ASN A 407 37.78 26.62 3.68
CA ASN A 407 36.60 26.97 4.48
C ASN A 407 36.80 26.59 5.96
N LEU A 408 37.10 25.31 6.23
CA LEU A 408 37.31 24.74 7.58
C LEU A 408 38.51 25.34 8.38
N ASN A 409 39.20 26.34 7.84
CA ASN A 409 40.35 27.02 8.44
C ASN A 409 40.35 28.55 8.22
N ASP A 410 39.25 29.16 7.77
CA ASP A 410 39.18 30.62 7.53
C ASP A 410 39.14 31.43 8.85
N GLY A 411 38.53 30.86 9.90
CA GLY A 411 38.38 31.43 11.23
C GLY A 411 36.93 31.64 11.69
N ASP A 412 35.92 31.31 10.88
CA ASP A 412 34.50 31.57 11.12
C ASP A 412 33.66 30.26 11.15
N PRO A 413 33.68 29.51 12.28
CA PRO A 413 33.10 28.17 12.37
C PRO A 413 31.57 28.13 12.28
N ASP A 414 30.90 29.29 12.22
CA ASP A 414 29.47 29.34 11.94
C ASP A 414 29.20 28.96 10.46
N ASN A 415 30.17 29.17 9.56
CA ASN A 415 30.12 28.77 8.15
C ASN A 415 30.62 27.33 7.86
N ASP A 416 31.15 26.60 8.88
CA ASP A 416 31.62 25.22 8.71
C ASP A 416 30.46 24.29 8.25
N PRO A 417 30.65 23.50 7.16
CA PRO A 417 29.68 22.49 6.72
C PRO A 417 29.69 21.25 7.61
N PHE A 418 28.58 20.52 7.64
CA PHE A 418 28.44 19.27 8.37
C PHE A 418 29.06 18.11 7.58
N ILE A 419 30.20 17.60 8.02
CA ILE A 419 30.93 16.57 7.26
C ILE A 419 30.43 15.17 7.63
N LEU A 420 29.83 14.45 6.69
CA LEU A 420 29.23 13.14 6.88
C LEU A 420 30.07 12.04 6.20
N SER A 421 30.78 11.21 6.95
CA SER A 421 31.58 10.13 6.38
C SER A 421 30.86 8.79 6.39
N VAL A 422 30.48 8.31 5.21
CA VAL A 422 29.84 7.00 4.96
C VAL A 422 30.85 5.83 4.78
N ARG A 423 32.02 5.93 5.42
CA ARG A 423 33.04 4.86 5.41
C ARG A 423 32.79 3.86 6.54
N ALA A 424 33.38 2.67 6.42
CA ALA A 424 33.39 1.69 7.50
C ALA A 424 34.06 2.30 8.76
N PRO A 425 33.50 2.09 9.98
CA PRO A 425 34.04 2.70 11.20
C PRO A 425 35.53 2.43 11.45
N GLU A 426 36.03 1.27 11.02
CA GLU A 426 37.43 0.86 11.15
C GLU A 426 38.36 1.70 10.25
N ASP A 427 37.90 2.11 9.06
CA ASP A 427 38.66 2.95 8.14
C ASP A 427 38.46 4.45 8.46
N TYR A 428 37.31 4.80 9.02
CA TYR A 428 37.10 6.12 9.65
C TYR A 428 38.05 6.34 10.82
N ALA A 429 38.19 5.36 11.71
CA ALA A 429 39.03 5.43 12.91
C ALA A 429 40.55 5.56 12.61
N LYS A 430 41.02 5.11 11.44
CA LYS A 430 42.42 5.28 11.00
C LYS A 430 42.75 6.73 10.64
N GLY A 431 41.77 7.48 10.16
CA GLY A 431 41.92 8.89 9.78
C GLY A 431 40.68 9.41 9.06
N HIS A 432 40.28 10.63 9.39
CA HIS A 432 39.08 11.31 8.89
C HIS A 432 39.28 12.82 8.89
N ILE A 433 38.38 13.55 8.24
CA ILE A 433 38.35 15.01 8.29
C ILE A 433 37.90 15.44 9.69
N LYS A 434 38.61 16.41 10.28
CA LYS A 434 38.30 16.97 11.61
C LYS A 434 36.85 17.47 11.64
N GLY A 435 36.08 17.02 12.62
CA GLY A 435 34.68 17.42 12.81
C GLY A 435 33.65 16.51 12.13
N ALA A 436 34.08 15.54 11.33
CA ALA A 436 33.15 14.63 10.66
C ALA A 436 32.36 13.73 11.63
N VAL A 437 31.15 13.37 11.21
CA VAL A 437 30.30 12.33 11.81
C VAL A 437 30.39 11.07 10.95
N ASN A 438 30.33 9.88 11.56
CA ASN A 438 30.41 8.60 10.85
C ASN A 438 29.13 7.78 11.03
N VAL A 439 28.60 7.28 9.91
CA VAL A 439 27.44 6.38 9.85
C VAL A 439 27.67 5.35 8.74
N SER A 440 26.99 4.20 8.80
CA SER A 440 26.89 3.32 7.63
C SER A 440 25.97 3.95 6.60
N VAL A 441 26.27 3.81 5.30
CA VAL A 441 25.30 4.22 4.25
C VAL A 441 23.96 3.50 4.42
N THR A 442 24.00 2.22 4.82
CA THR A 442 22.85 1.36 5.14
C THR A 442 22.09 1.77 6.43
N LYS A 443 22.43 2.91 7.03
CA LYS A 443 21.86 3.48 8.26
C LYS A 443 21.70 5.00 8.21
N LEU A 444 22.02 5.62 7.08
CA LEU A 444 21.91 7.07 6.90
C LEU A 444 20.44 7.52 6.93
N PHE A 445 19.55 6.68 6.41
CA PHE A 445 18.11 6.92 6.32
C PHE A 445 17.31 6.18 7.42
N ASP A 446 17.98 5.67 8.47
CA ASP A 446 17.30 5.32 9.74
C ASP A 446 16.65 6.62 10.27
N PRO A 447 15.32 6.72 10.49
CA PRO A 447 14.67 8.00 10.83
C PRO A 447 15.23 8.68 12.09
N ASP A 448 15.58 7.88 13.11
CA ASP A 448 16.25 8.34 14.34
C ASP A 448 17.64 8.96 14.10
N PHE A 449 18.34 8.58 13.02
CA PHE A 449 19.62 9.18 12.63
C PHE A 449 19.42 10.39 11.70
N LEU A 450 18.50 10.29 10.74
CA LEU A 450 18.23 11.36 9.79
C LEU A 450 17.79 12.64 10.52
N ALA A 451 16.94 12.51 11.55
CA ALA A 451 16.53 13.60 12.44
C ALA A 451 17.67 14.19 13.34
N THR A 452 18.93 13.77 13.13
CA THR A 452 20.13 14.38 13.74
C THR A 452 21.01 15.14 12.74
N LEU A 453 20.69 15.10 11.45
CA LEU A 453 21.34 15.93 10.43
C LEU A 453 20.84 17.38 10.52
N PRO A 454 21.68 18.38 10.20
CA PRO A 454 21.25 19.77 10.16
C PRO A 454 20.51 20.08 8.86
N GLU A 455 19.28 20.56 8.96
CA GLU A 455 18.47 21.07 7.85
C GLU A 455 18.96 22.46 7.36
N ASP A 456 19.76 23.17 8.17
CA ASP A 456 20.17 24.57 7.95
C ASP A 456 21.64 24.75 7.49
N LYS A 457 22.33 23.65 7.15
CA LYS A 457 23.76 23.65 6.77
C LYS A 457 24.07 22.71 5.60
N GLU A 458 25.03 23.12 4.77
CA GLU A 458 25.68 22.25 3.78
C GLU A 458 26.22 20.97 4.43
N ILE A 459 25.85 19.81 3.89
CA ILE A 459 26.31 18.48 4.29
C ILE A 459 27.34 17.97 3.29
N VAL A 460 28.61 17.82 3.71
CA VAL A 460 29.67 17.28 2.83
C VAL A 460 29.83 15.78 3.05
N VAL A 461 29.39 14.98 2.08
CA VAL A 461 29.41 13.51 2.12
C VAL A 461 30.78 12.97 1.67
N VAL A 462 31.37 12.08 2.48
CA VAL A 462 32.76 11.61 2.33
C VAL A 462 32.89 10.08 2.44
N CYS A 463 33.08 9.42 1.29
CA CYS A 463 33.52 8.03 1.22
C CYS A 463 35.01 7.92 0.82
N TYR A 464 35.48 6.73 0.43
CA TYR A 464 36.89 6.50 0.04
C TYR A 464 37.29 7.22 -1.26
N THR A 465 36.45 7.16 -2.29
CA THR A 465 36.76 7.54 -3.69
C THR A 465 35.70 8.43 -4.33
N GLY A 466 34.72 8.92 -3.56
CA GLY A 466 33.56 9.67 -4.04
C GLY A 466 32.36 8.80 -4.44
N GLN A 467 32.53 7.60 -5.00
CA GLN A 467 31.45 6.83 -5.64
C GLN A 467 30.24 6.56 -4.71
N THR A 468 30.46 6.00 -3.52
CA THR A 468 29.39 5.77 -2.52
C THR A 468 28.89 7.06 -1.86
N ALA A 469 29.70 8.13 -1.88
CA ALA A 469 29.24 9.43 -1.43
C ALA A 469 28.30 10.08 -2.46
N SER A 470 28.51 9.85 -3.76
CA SER A 470 27.60 10.30 -4.83
C SER A 470 26.24 9.62 -4.77
N GLN A 471 26.16 8.35 -4.36
CA GLN A 471 24.88 7.68 -4.09
C GLN A 471 24.19 8.25 -2.84
N ALA A 472 24.92 8.35 -1.72
CA ALA A 472 24.37 8.86 -0.47
C ALA A 472 24.01 10.36 -0.50
N ALA A 473 24.75 11.17 -1.28
CA ALA A 473 24.44 12.58 -1.51
C ALA A 473 23.20 12.73 -2.41
N SER A 474 23.08 11.94 -3.50
CA SER A 474 21.88 11.94 -4.35
C SER A 474 20.60 11.80 -3.53
N ALA A 475 20.55 10.78 -2.68
CA ALA A 475 19.40 10.50 -1.83
C ALA A 475 19.15 11.58 -0.75
N LEU A 476 20.18 12.33 -0.33
CA LEU A 476 20.02 13.48 0.56
C LEU A 476 19.56 14.74 -0.19
N GLU A 477 20.09 15.01 -1.40
CA GLU A 477 19.65 16.10 -2.29
C GLU A 477 18.16 15.92 -2.65
N ILE A 478 17.75 14.72 -3.07
CA ILE A 478 16.37 14.38 -3.42
C ILE A 478 15.46 14.41 -2.17
N ALA A 479 15.99 14.14 -0.97
CA ALA A 479 15.30 14.32 0.31
C ALA A 479 15.32 15.78 0.84
N GLY A 480 15.84 16.75 0.07
CA GLY A 480 15.76 18.18 0.39
C GLY A 480 16.92 18.76 1.22
N TYR A 481 18.02 18.01 1.44
CA TYR A 481 19.22 18.52 2.11
C TYR A 481 20.23 19.10 1.11
N ASP A 482 20.92 20.19 1.48
CA ASP A 482 22.07 20.73 0.74
C ASP A 482 23.29 19.79 0.87
N ALA A 483 23.32 18.70 0.09
CA ALA A 483 24.27 17.60 0.27
C ALA A 483 25.29 17.47 -0.88
N LYS A 484 26.55 17.82 -0.61
CA LYS A 484 27.64 17.89 -1.59
C LYS A 484 28.64 16.75 -1.43
N VAL A 485 29.29 16.34 -2.51
CA VAL A 485 30.33 15.29 -2.46
C VAL A 485 31.73 15.87 -2.42
N LEU A 486 32.54 15.43 -1.45
CA LEU A 486 33.98 15.66 -1.53
C LEU A 486 34.55 14.93 -2.76
N LEU A 487 35.04 15.70 -3.73
CA LEU A 487 35.51 15.19 -5.02
C LEU A 487 36.69 14.22 -4.83
N PHE A 488 36.51 12.96 -5.25
CA PHE A 488 37.40 11.80 -4.99
C PHE A 488 37.49 11.33 -3.52
N GLY A 489 36.64 11.85 -2.62
CA GLY A 489 36.54 11.43 -1.22
C GLY A 489 37.85 11.59 -0.45
N MET A 490 38.10 10.72 0.53
CA MET A 490 39.37 10.75 1.29
C MET A 490 40.63 10.60 0.42
N SER A 491 40.51 10.10 -0.82
CA SER A 491 41.63 9.93 -1.75
C SER A 491 42.14 11.24 -2.38
N SER A 492 41.38 12.34 -2.31
CA SER A 492 41.91 13.70 -2.57
C SER A 492 42.42 14.36 -1.29
N TRP A 493 41.78 14.09 -0.14
CA TRP A 493 42.11 14.69 1.15
C TRP A 493 43.47 14.27 1.72
N THR A 494 43.92 13.03 1.49
CA THR A 494 45.19 12.54 2.03
C THR A 494 45.93 11.56 1.13
N THR A 495 47.25 11.55 1.24
CA THR A 495 48.16 10.59 0.61
C THR A 495 48.67 9.52 1.60
N ASP A 496 48.08 9.45 2.80
CA ASP A 496 48.42 8.42 3.79
C ASP A 496 47.89 7.03 3.38
N PRO A 497 48.77 6.04 3.13
CA PRO A 497 48.38 4.72 2.66
C PRO A 497 47.73 3.82 3.73
N GLU A 498 47.60 4.27 4.98
CA GLU A 498 46.77 3.61 6.00
C GLU A 498 45.34 4.19 6.05
N VAL A 499 45.09 5.32 5.36
CA VAL A 499 43.78 6.00 5.27
C VAL A 499 43.13 5.87 3.88
N PHE A 500 43.91 5.77 2.79
CA PHE A 500 43.41 5.48 1.44
C PHE A 500 43.58 4.01 1.01
N VAL A 501 42.71 3.52 0.13
CA VAL A 501 42.56 2.08 -0.18
C VAL A 501 43.49 1.59 -1.31
N LYS A 502 44.01 0.35 -1.18
CA LYS A 502 44.74 -0.40 -2.23
C LYS A 502 44.18 -1.82 -2.37
N ARG A 503 43.65 -2.21 -3.54
CA ARG A 503 43.19 -3.59 -3.86
C ARG A 503 43.60 -4.01 -5.31
N PHE A 504 43.51 -5.30 -5.65
CA PHE A 504 44.49 -6.08 -6.48
C PHE A 504 43.84 -7.41 -6.98
N ASN A 505 44.14 -8.12 -8.09
CA ASN A 505 45.25 -8.15 -9.09
C ASN A 505 44.73 -8.61 -10.49
N PRO A 506 45.19 -8.07 -11.65
CA PRO A 506 44.61 -8.35 -12.98
C PRO A 506 45.30 -9.42 -13.88
N GLU A 507 46.25 -10.23 -13.39
CA GLU A 507 47.22 -10.97 -14.24
C GLU A 507 46.70 -12.17 -15.08
N LYS A 508 45.40 -12.37 -15.35
CA LYS A 508 44.90 -13.58 -16.03
C LYS A 508 43.84 -13.40 -17.13
N HIS A 509 44.37 -13.30 -18.35
CA HIS A 509 43.85 -13.85 -19.62
C HIS A 509 42.67 -13.10 -20.27
N ALA A 510 43.04 -12.20 -21.20
CA ALA A 510 42.14 -11.65 -22.21
C ALA A 510 41.92 -12.61 -23.39
N HIS A 511 40.84 -12.39 -24.14
CA HIS A 511 40.49 -13.08 -25.38
C HIS A 511 40.10 -12.06 -26.47
N ASP A 512 40.10 -12.50 -27.73
CA ASP A 512 39.95 -11.65 -28.92
C ASP A 512 38.66 -12.07 -29.64
N TYR A 513 37.59 -11.29 -29.44
CA TYR A 513 36.21 -11.61 -29.82
C TYR A 513 35.56 -10.44 -30.60
N PRO A 514 34.61 -10.71 -31.50
CA PRO A 514 34.16 -9.73 -32.49
C PRO A 514 33.33 -8.59 -31.89
N THR A 515 33.71 -7.35 -32.19
CA THR A 515 32.91 -6.15 -31.93
C THR A 515 31.83 -5.96 -32.99
N THR A 516 30.69 -5.37 -32.61
CA THR A 516 29.87 -4.65 -33.58
C THR A 516 30.45 -3.24 -33.81
N THR A 517 29.82 -2.42 -34.63
CA THR A 517 30.25 -1.05 -34.96
C THR A 517 29.07 -0.10 -35.15
N GLU A 518 27.94 -0.42 -34.54
CA GLU A 518 26.70 0.37 -34.60
C GLU A 518 26.38 0.82 -33.18
N PRO A 519 26.51 2.13 -32.85
CA PRO A 519 26.34 2.62 -31.49
C PRO A 519 24.91 2.40 -31.01
N GLY A 520 24.74 2.15 -29.72
CA GLY A 520 23.41 1.93 -29.13
C GLY A 520 22.48 3.11 -29.41
N THR A 521 21.38 2.84 -30.08
CA THR A 521 20.25 3.78 -30.22
C THR A 521 19.23 3.52 -29.13
N TRP A 522 18.70 4.59 -28.53
CA TRP A 522 17.44 4.51 -27.79
C TRP A 522 16.36 3.89 -28.68
N GLY A 523 15.52 3.02 -28.12
CA GLY A 523 14.43 2.39 -28.86
C GLY A 523 13.38 3.41 -29.31
N ASP A 524 12.66 3.06 -30.39
CA ASP A 524 11.41 3.74 -30.77
C ASP A 524 10.21 3.30 -29.88
N GLU A 525 10.42 2.30 -29.01
CA GLU A 525 9.44 1.83 -28.03
C GLU A 525 9.41 2.73 -26.79
N THR A 526 8.22 2.86 -26.20
CA THR A 526 8.02 3.61 -24.95
C THR A 526 7.24 2.79 -23.93
N TYR A 527 7.79 2.73 -22.73
CA TYR A 527 7.27 2.01 -21.58
C TYR A 527 6.56 2.98 -20.61
N ASP A 528 5.82 2.44 -19.64
CA ASP A 528 5.43 3.21 -18.46
C ASP A 528 6.59 3.29 -17.46
N LEU A 529 6.62 4.36 -16.67
CA LEU A 529 7.64 4.51 -15.64
C LEU A 529 7.41 3.49 -14.52
N PRO A 530 8.47 2.91 -13.93
CA PRO A 530 8.33 2.04 -12.78
C PRO A 530 7.81 2.81 -11.57
N GLU A 531 7.20 2.06 -10.65
CA GLU A 531 6.78 2.58 -9.35
C GLU A 531 8.01 2.69 -8.44
N PRO A 532 8.19 3.81 -7.71
CA PRO A 532 9.32 3.93 -6.79
C PRO A 532 9.15 2.97 -5.61
N PRO A 533 10.23 2.48 -5.00
CA PRO A 533 10.16 1.48 -3.94
C PRO A 533 9.50 2.00 -2.64
N ALA A 534 9.27 3.30 -2.52
CA ALA A 534 8.39 3.92 -1.53
C ALA A 534 7.79 5.24 -2.07
N SER A 535 6.82 5.80 -1.36
CA SER A 535 6.14 7.05 -1.73
C SER A 535 6.95 8.33 -1.44
N ASP A 536 8.09 8.25 -0.77
CA ASP A 536 8.92 9.40 -0.41
C ASP A 536 10.43 9.11 -0.59
N PRO A 537 11.26 10.15 -0.82
CA PRO A 537 12.69 9.99 -1.09
C PRO A 537 13.48 9.25 0.00
N VAL A 538 13.13 9.42 1.26
CA VAL A 538 13.87 8.87 2.41
C VAL A 538 13.61 7.36 2.52
N ALA A 539 12.34 6.96 2.44
CA ALA A 539 11.96 5.56 2.47
C ALA A 539 12.45 4.80 1.21
N ALA A 540 12.42 5.44 0.03
CA ALA A 540 12.92 4.83 -1.20
C ALA A 540 14.43 4.61 -1.15
N ALA A 541 15.20 5.63 -0.75
CA ALA A 541 16.63 5.51 -0.55
C ALA A 541 16.99 4.46 0.51
N ALA A 542 16.24 4.38 1.60
CA ALA A 542 16.40 3.37 2.64
C ALA A 542 16.17 1.94 2.12
N ALA A 543 15.19 1.76 1.21
CA ALA A 543 14.82 0.45 0.68
C ALA A 543 15.97 -0.21 -0.10
N TRP A 544 16.63 0.50 -1.03
CA TRP A 544 17.72 -0.08 -1.83
C TRP A 544 19.11 0.07 -1.19
N LEU A 545 19.40 1.15 -0.45
CA LEU A 545 20.68 1.28 0.28
C LEU A 545 20.76 0.38 1.52
N GLY A 546 19.66 -0.25 1.96
CA GLY A 546 19.63 -1.21 3.06
C GLY A 546 20.55 -2.42 2.84
N ASP A 547 20.54 -3.00 1.63
CA ASP A 547 21.44 -4.09 1.23
C ASP A 547 22.84 -3.60 0.81
N GLY A 548 22.97 -2.32 0.47
CA GLY A 548 24.23 -1.63 0.22
C GLY A 548 24.25 -0.84 -1.10
N PRO A 549 25.41 -0.28 -1.48
CA PRO A 549 25.52 0.52 -2.70
C PRO A 549 25.61 -0.35 -3.97
N ASN A 550 24.64 -0.20 -4.88
CA ASN A 550 24.53 -0.97 -6.11
C ASN A 550 25.67 -0.66 -7.11
N TYR A 551 26.48 -1.68 -7.40
CA TYR A 551 27.62 -1.63 -8.32
C TYR A 551 27.80 -2.93 -9.09
N ILE A 552 28.02 -2.82 -10.40
CA ILE A 552 28.55 -3.91 -11.24
C ILE A 552 30.04 -3.69 -11.52
N LYS A 553 30.79 -4.77 -11.69
CA LYS A 553 32.21 -4.72 -12.08
C LYS A 553 32.36 -4.91 -13.60
N ALA A 554 33.48 -4.44 -14.15
CA ALA A 554 33.79 -4.61 -15.57
C ALA A 554 33.95 -6.08 -16.00
N ASP A 555 34.46 -6.97 -15.13
CA ASP A 555 34.55 -8.40 -15.41
C ASP A 555 33.16 -9.05 -15.50
N ALA A 556 32.32 -8.86 -14.48
CA ALA A 556 30.95 -9.38 -14.47
C ALA A 556 30.08 -8.83 -15.63
N LEU A 557 30.18 -7.53 -15.93
CA LEU A 557 29.48 -6.93 -17.07
C LEU A 557 29.95 -7.51 -18.40
N TYR A 558 31.26 -7.67 -18.59
CA TYR A 558 31.80 -8.25 -19.83
C TYR A 558 31.42 -9.73 -19.99
N GLU A 559 31.42 -10.51 -18.90
CA GLU A 559 30.98 -11.90 -18.92
C GLU A 559 29.50 -12.04 -19.30
N ASN A 560 28.63 -11.14 -18.81
CA ASN A 560 27.21 -11.10 -19.20
C ASN A 560 27.03 -10.84 -20.70
N LEU A 561 27.59 -9.73 -21.20
CA LEU A 561 27.53 -9.28 -22.61
C LEU A 561 28.18 -10.24 -23.64
N ASN A 562 28.68 -11.40 -23.20
CA ASN A 562 29.37 -12.39 -24.03
C ASN A 562 28.97 -13.84 -23.68
N ASP A 563 27.91 -14.08 -22.90
CA ASP A 563 27.47 -15.43 -22.53
C ASP A 563 26.76 -16.17 -23.70
N GLY A 564 26.13 -15.41 -24.60
CA GLY A 564 25.43 -15.87 -25.80
C GLY A 564 23.89 -15.72 -25.76
N ASP A 565 23.34 -15.07 -24.74
CA ASP A 565 21.91 -14.91 -24.47
C ASP A 565 21.52 -13.41 -24.36
N PRO A 566 21.42 -12.68 -25.50
CA PRO A 566 21.24 -11.23 -25.52
C PRO A 566 19.91 -10.75 -24.95
N ASP A 567 18.97 -11.66 -24.68
CA ASP A 567 17.71 -11.36 -23.99
C ASP A 567 17.95 -11.04 -22.48
N ASN A 568 19.16 -11.31 -21.95
CA ASN A 568 19.56 -10.95 -20.58
C ASN A 568 20.53 -9.75 -20.49
N ASP A 569 20.91 -9.13 -21.62
CA ASP A 569 21.87 -8.02 -21.65
C ASP A 569 21.32 -6.74 -21.00
N PRO A 570 22.05 -6.07 -20.08
CA PRO A 570 21.60 -4.83 -19.46
C PRO A 570 21.61 -3.63 -20.42
N LEU A 571 20.77 -2.62 -20.15
CA LEU A 571 20.84 -1.34 -20.84
C LEU A 571 22.03 -0.51 -20.31
N ILE A 572 23.04 -0.28 -21.15
CA ILE A 572 24.26 0.42 -20.73
C ILE A 572 24.17 1.92 -21.06
N ILE A 573 24.06 2.79 -20.05
CA ILE A 573 23.84 4.24 -20.22
C ILE A 573 25.11 5.03 -19.89
N SER A 574 25.76 5.62 -20.90
CA SER A 574 27.01 6.38 -20.74
C SER A 574 26.77 7.88 -20.51
N VAL A 575 26.80 8.32 -19.26
CA VAL A 575 26.64 9.72 -18.81
C VAL A 575 27.96 10.54 -18.79
N ARG A 576 28.85 10.27 -19.76
CA ARG A 576 30.06 11.09 -20.03
C ARG A 576 29.72 12.30 -20.91
N ALA A 577 30.67 13.23 -21.11
CA ALA A 577 30.53 14.20 -22.19
C ALA A 577 30.43 13.48 -23.54
N LYS A 578 29.57 13.98 -24.43
CA LYS A 578 29.24 13.31 -25.70
C LYS A 578 30.47 13.10 -26.57
N GLU A 579 31.34 14.10 -26.61
CA GLU A 579 32.58 14.07 -27.38
C GLU A 579 33.57 13.02 -26.85
N ASP A 580 33.46 12.55 -25.61
CA ASP A 580 34.26 11.45 -25.07
C ASP A 580 33.59 10.08 -25.24
N TYR A 581 32.26 10.04 -25.36
CA TYR A 581 31.52 8.87 -25.80
C TYR A 581 31.84 8.53 -27.27
N GLU A 582 31.80 9.53 -28.16
CA GLU A 582 32.15 9.43 -29.59
C GLU A 582 33.65 9.11 -29.85
N LYS A 583 34.51 9.17 -28.82
CA LYS A 583 35.90 8.70 -28.90
C LYS A 583 36.06 7.20 -28.61
N GLY A 584 35.08 6.61 -27.93
CA GLY A 584 35.12 5.26 -27.38
C GLY A 584 34.02 5.03 -26.34
N HIS A 585 33.20 4.00 -26.50
CA HIS A 585 32.18 3.57 -25.53
C HIS A 585 32.12 2.04 -25.40
N ILE A 586 31.41 1.54 -24.38
CA ILE A 586 31.14 0.11 -24.24
C ILE A 586 30.25 -0.34 -25.41
N PRO A 587 30.48 -1.52 -26.01
CA PRO A 587 29.65 -2.05 -27.09
C PRO A 587 28.15 -1.99 -26.78
N GLY A 588 27.36 -1.54 -27.75
CA GLY A 588 25.90 -1.42 -27.61
C GLY A 588 25.38 -0.40 -26.59
N ALA A 589 26.26 0.35 -25.90
CA ALA A 589 25.84 1.38 -24.96
C ALA A 589 25.12 2.54 -25.66
N VAL A 590 24.20 3.19 -24.94
CA VAL A 590 23.52 4.43 -25.34
C VAL A 590 24.17 5.64 -24.66
N TRP A 591 23.94 6.84 -25.22
CA TRP A 591 24.35 8.11 -24.62
C TRP A 591 23.15 9.00 -24.27
N ALA A 592 23.20 9.60 -23.08
CA ALA A 592 22.45 10.77 -22.67
C ALA A 592 23.25 11.53 -21.60
N SER A 593 23.13 12.86 -21.53
CA SER A 593 23.49 13.56 -20.29
C SER A 593 22.44 13.29 -19.20
N PRO A 594 22.78 13.39 -17.91
CA PRO A 594 21.81 13.17 -16.82
C PRO A 594 20.55 14.04 -16.95
N LYS A 595 20.71 15.31 -17.33
CA LYS A 595 19.58 16.22 -17.54
C LYS A 595 18.66 15.84 -18.70
N GLU A 596 19.19 15.20 -19.74
CA GLU A 596 18.37 14.63 -20.82
C GLU A 596 17.72 13.32 -20.35
N LEU A 597 18.49 12.46 -19.68
CA LEU A 597 18.08 11.12 -19.24
C LEU A 597 16.84 11.14 -18.33
N PHE A 598 16.78 12.06 -17.36
CA PHE A 598 15.67 12.15 -16.40
C PHE A 598 14.48 13.00 -16.90
N THR A 599 14.48 13.42 -18.16
CA THR A 599 13.22 13.87 -18.79
C THR A 599 12.26 12.69 -18.94
N GLU A 600 10.97 12.91 -18.75
CA GLU A 600 9.95 11.85 -18.87
C GLU A 600 10.02 11.14 -20.24
N GLU A 601 10.30 11.89 -21.32
CA GLU A 601 10.47 11.35 -22.68
C GLU A 601 11.64 10.37 -22.82
N MET A 602 12.68 10.50 -21.98
CA MET A 602 13.86 9.63 -22.03
C MET A 602 13.77 8.47 -21.03
N LEU A 603 13.23 8.71 -19.82
CA LEU A 603 12.93 7.64 -18.86
C LEU A 603 11.93 6.63 -19.46
N ARG A 604 10.91 7.09 -20.19
CA ARG A 604 9.97 6.22 -20.90
C ARG A 604 10.58 5.40 -22.03
N LYS A 605 11.83 5.65 -22.46
CA LYS A 605 12.55 4.80 -23.44
C LYS A 605 13.44 3.75 -22.77
N ILE A 606 13.33 3.61 -21.46
CA ILE A 606 13.98 2.58 -20.64
C ILE A 606 12.92 1.55 -20.28
N ASP A 607 13.17 0.30 -20.65
CA ASP A 607 12.38 -0.85 -20.21
C ASP A 607 12.55 -1.04 -18.69
N PRO A 608 11.48 -0.96 -17.87
CA PRO A 608 11.58 -1.04 -16.43
C PRO A 608 11.98 -2.43 -15.92
N ASP A 609 11.68 -3.50 -16.66
CA ASP A 609 12.05 -4.88 -16.29
C ASP A 609 13.50 -5.23 -16.68
N ARG A 610 14.20 -4.33 -17.40
CA ARG A 610 15.56 -4.55 -17.90
C ARG A 610 16.62 -3.91 -17.00
N PRO A 611 17.58 -4.69 -16.44
CA PRO A 611 18.66 -4.14 -15.62
C PRO A 611 19.48 -3.07 -16.34
N ILE A 612 19.85 -2.01 -15.62
CA ILE A 612 20.55 -0.84 -16.15
C ILE A 612 21.97 -0.79 -15.62
N VAL A 613 22.93 -0.47 -16.49
CA VAL A 613 24.31 -0.19 -16.08
C VAL A 613 24.72 1.23 -16.45
N THR A 614 24.89 2.09 -15.44
CA THR A 614 25.28 3.49 -15.63
C THR A 614 26.80 3.61 -15.70
N VAL A 615 27.30 4.44 -16.63
CA VAL A 615 28.73 4.54 -16.95
C VAL A 615 29.18 6.00 -17.06
N CYS A 616 30.15 6.38 -16.23
CA CYS A 616 30.88 7.64 -16.38
C CYS A 616 32.40 7.38 -16.45
N TYR A 617 33.24 8.41 -16.36
CA TYR A 617 34.69 8.23 -16.42
C TYR A 617 35.29 7.43 -15.25
N THR A 618 34.73 7.58 -14.05
CA THR A 618 35.38 7.18 -12.76
C THR A 618 34.39 6.60 -11.73
N GLY A 619 33.16 6.30 -12.13
CA GLY A 619 32.09 5.74 -11.28
C GLY A 619 31.30 6.75 -10.43
N GLN A 620 31.74 8.00 -10.25
CA GLN A 620 31.08 8.98 -9.36
C GLN A 620 29.70 9.42 -9.88
N ALA A 621 29.67 10.13 -11.01
CA ALA A 621 28.41 10.51 -11.67
C ALA A 621 27.56 9.32 -12.14
N ALA A 622 28.17 8.14 -12.32
CA ALA A 622 27.43 6.90 -12.56
C ALA A 622 26.68 6.45 -11.29
N GLY A 623 27.35 6.46 -10.12
CA GLY A 623 26.71 6.17 -8.84
C GLY A 623 25.53 7.09 -8.54
N TRP A 624 25.69 8.39 -8.79
CA TRP A 624 24.62 9.40 -8.68
C TRP A 624 23.41 9.07 -9.58
N VAL A 625 23.63 8.86 -10.88
CA VAL A 625 22.56 8.50 -11.82
C VAL A 625 21.94 7.13 -11.50
N ALA A 626 22.72 6.18 -10.98
CA ALA A 626 22.19 4.90 -10.53
C ALA A 626 21.28 5.07 -9.30
N ALA A 627 21.68 5.87 -8.30
CA ALA A 627 20.84 6.16 -7.14
C ALA A 627 19.47 6.71 -7.57
N ALA A 628 19.48 7.78 -8.35
CA ALA A 628 18.27 8.40 -8.88
C ALA A 628 17.42 7.49 -9.78
N LEU A 629 17.98 6.44 -10.39
CA LEU A 629 17.20 5.41 -11.09
C LEU A 629 16.59 4.37 -10.13
N ASN A 630 17.30 3.98 -9.06
CA ASN A 630 16.75 3.08 -8.02
C ASN A 630 15.66 3.79 -7.20
N ASP A 631 15.84 5.07 -6.88
CA ASP A 631 14.84 5.93 -6.21
C ASP A 631 13.54 6.03 -7.04
N LEU A 632 13.64 5.90 -8.37
CA LEU A 632 12.49 5.83 -9.28
C LEU A 632 11.93 4.41 -9.50
N GLY A 633 12.60 3.35 -9.03
CA GLY A 633 12.15 1.96 -9.16
C GLY A 633 12.83 1.10 -10.23
N TYR A 634 13.85 1.60 -10.94
CA TYR A 634 14.62 0.78 -11.88
C TYR A 634 15.76 0.01 -11.18
N ASP A 635 16.03 -1.24 -11.57
CA ASP A 635 17.27 -1.96 -11.20
C ASP A 635 18.48 -1.34 -11.90
N ALA A 636 19.15 -0.39 -11.23
CA ALA A 636 20.30 0.32 -11.78
C ALA A 636 21.58 0.12 -10.98
N SER A 637 22.59 -0.45 -11.62
CA SER A 637 23.95 -0.62 -11.07
C SER A 637 24.93 0.36 -11.71
N ALA A 638 25.75 1.04 -10.91
CA ALA A 638 26.84 1.84 -11.46
C ALA A 638 28.06 0.97 -11.80
N LEU A 639 28.68 1.16 -12.97
CA LEU A 639 29.94 0.49 -13.30
C LEU A 639 31.06 1.00 -12.37
N LEU A 640 31.59 0.09 -11.54
CA LEU A 640 32.58 0.37 -10.52
C LEU A 640 33.88 0.92 -11.14
N PHE A 641 34.23 2.17 -10.82
CA PHE A 641 35.29 2.97 -11.50
C PHE A 641 35.02 3.38 -12.97
N GLY A 642 33.86 3.06 -13.54
CA GLY A 642 33.42 3.54 -14.86
C GLY A 642 34.30 3.09 -16.05
N MET A 643 34.40 3.92 -17.10
CA MET A 643 35.27 3.61 -18.25
C MET A 643 36.74 3.38 -17.87
N SER A 644 37.20 3.92 -16.74
CA SER A 644 38.56 3.69 -16.22
C SER A 644 38.77 2.28 -15.64
N SER A 645 37.73 1.45 -15.51
CA SER A 645 37.87 -0.01 -15.37
C SER A 645 37.69 -0.78 -16.67
N TRP A 646 36.99 -0.22 -17.66
CA TRP A 646 36.65 -0.96 -18.89
C TRP A 646 37.82 -1.08 -19.87
N THR A 647 38.53 0.03 -20.14
CA THR A 647 39.57 0.09 -21.19
C THR A 647 40.83 0.83 -20.74
N ASN A 648 41.99 0.41 -21.25
CA ASN A 648 43.25 1.12 -21.10
C ASN A 648 43.51 2.16 -22.21
N ASN A 649 42.58 2.36 -23.16
CA ASN A 649 42.75 3.29 -24.27
C ASN A 649 42.76 4.77 -23.79
N PRO A 650 43.90 5.49 -23.91
CA PRO A 650 44.05 6.84 -23.36
C PRO A 650 43.30 7.94 -24.13
N GLU A 651 42.60 7.61 -25.22
CA GLU A 651 41.63 8.49 -25.88
C GLU A 651 40.23 8.42 -25.24
N VAL A 652 39.98 7.43 -24.38
CA VAL A 652 38.65 7.00 -23.91
C VAL A 652 38.52 7.06 -22.39
N PHE A 653 39.53 6.59 -21.64
CA PHE A 653 39.57 6.69 -20.18
C PHE A 653 40.32 7.95 -19.71
N VAL A 654 40.02 8.40 -18.49
CA VAL A 654 40.67 9.58 -17.88
C VAL A 654 41.83 9.15 -16.98
N LYS A 655 43.04 9.62 -17.28
CA LYS A 655 44.29 9.36 -16.53
C LYS A 655 44.32 10.03 -15.14
N ARG A 656 43.45 9.57 -14.23
CA ARG A 656 43.41 9.94 -12.80
C ARG A 656 43.47 8.73 -11.86
N PHE A 657 43.11 7.54 -12.34
CA PHE A 657 43.41 6.27 -11.68
C PHE A 657 44.62 5.58 -12.36
N ASN A 658 45.27 4.62 -11.70
CA ASN A 658 46.31 3.81 -12.35
C ASN A 658 45.65 2.71 -13.21
N PRO A 659 45.73 2.76 -14.55
CA PRO A 659 45.09 1.77 -15.41
C PRO A 659 45.68 0.37 -15.22
N GLU A 660 46.99 0.24 -14.93
CA GLU A 660 47.72 -1.04 -14.81
C GLU A 660 47.20 -1.97 -13.69
N LYS A 661 46.23 -1.52 -12.89
CA LYS A 661 45.69 -2.25 -11.73
C LYS A 661 44.16 -2.37 -11.71
N HIS A 662 43.48 -1.62 -12.57
CA HIS A 662 42.03 -1.43 -12.50
C HIS A 662 41.37 -1.38 -13.88
N ALA A 663 42.08 -0.94 -14.92
CA ALA A 663 41.59 -0.99 -16.29
C ALA A 663 41.83 -2.36 -16.90
N HIS A 664 40.77 -2.93 -17.45
CA HIS A 664 40.83 -4.06 -18.37
C HIS A 664 41.14 -3.53 -19.79
N ASP A 665 41.15 -4.42 -20.78
CA ASP A 665 41.26 -4.03 -22.19
C ASP A 665 40.07 -4.61 -22.97
N TYR A 666 38.87 -4.38 -22.42
CA TYR A 666 37.64 -4.82 -23.07
C TYR A 666 37.35 -3.95 -24.30
N PRO A 667 36.64 -4.49 -25.31
CA PRO A 667 36.44 -3.80 -26.58
C PRO A 667 35.69 -2.48 -26.41
N VAL A 668 35.89 -1.55 -27.34
CA VAL A 668 35.18 -0.26 -27.37
C VAL A 668 34.75 0.11 -28.79
N GLU A 669 33.55 0.65 -28.91
CA GLU A 669 32.95 1.17 -30.14
C GLU A 669 33.17 2.69 -30.27
N LYS A 670 33.09 3.23 -31.49
CA LYS A 670 33.35 4.65 -31.81
C LYS A 670 32.27 5.21 -32.73
#